data_AF-A0AAD5LPH7-F1
#
_entry.id   AF-A0AAD5LPH7-F1
#
_cell.length_a   1.000
_cell.length_b   1.000
_cell.length_c   1.000
_cell.angle_alpha   90.00
_cell.angle_beta   90.00
_cell.angle_gamma   90.00
#
_symmetry.space_group_name_H-M   'P 1'
#
loop_
_entity.id
_entity.type
_entity.pdbx_description
1 polymer ?
#
loop_
_entity_poly.entity_id
_entity_poly.type
_entity_poly.pdbx_seq_one_letter_code
_entity_poly.pdbx_strand_id
1 'polypeptide(L)'
;MATRATLRAEGNALFSAKQFAAAVEKYSAGLALPPSADGADDAAQNVLLWSNRAACFLQLEQFDAALADCSAALDVEPQNEKARYRRAQAHVARGNFADAFRDVRLVLQLHPDNKAAAALARKIQDVVQRDVHGVRKALDAVVAGTDGASWRESVLPLRQATQDALQFLEMKCVQDLTSIPVEVDEKGGLLVLWRAVQRLLEHLEAIQDQENSDSDHKAVDSLLSHTISLLAIVASASPALAAKVYDHSVSSGAVFTPVLELLHAQTELQYSENKQSTARLLSLACRKHIVKLAAFIFKHLMLTSDDDTAIRSTLKGVLDGLRGQDIELQITALDGLLHFISTPTKEKEADIISQRKTRFATLAHEMGVFPLLHNTAARALHAGEVQPIDAPFDILLSRLPLVFTQCLAPLEKNESVLKKLVRDYCVAPVLAASPSDRRMLEQATASCLLLSALFLANAKLALWCVQQSANDGSAFLTKVHDFLVASNTFVDPRPIVRRLQEIWVDCVASVCGVENGTACVPSLLRVEIYKMLRAALDHDDLVLRASALSIQIKIAVVEKALDADSTDAQFLIDRIFEVLEQAHEYEKRAIERQLFWSGASPKERGIEALSYVITLTHVKNAFVKRPKAIESVFEVDFAAPNKETSTKTPSGSHAHAHVGYRSNVYYGIGYILHHVLTSEAALKKKQMEGMDITPEQYEELQKALKQKSTLDDGDTPEKVQSRVKYLVASSHVLTTLVQLLKYTTTRSQNVVEMATLSALHAAEVAEVRGKLVQSGVFQALIPLSLHTQPTGEAVKGKPKVHRPHAGTAISNAAGQAMAKILISTNPNLVPSSSLFSSIKSLLDLCKGDSQLLQFEALMALTNIASVSDETKNRIVTEPQSLSTLQYLQFSEHELVRRAATETICNLLPNEQIIEKIFLNDEKMRLWLALASVEEEAEDFETARAAAGALAMVSQVPQVSWLMMQQGALEAFVRVVEISTREETLHRALFALENMFLTLNETNEAEKADEKQTLLQGAEKHRSTLMKRMKDVLVGGNFSPAAQEAAKSCLGAFVQCVGKK
;
A
#
# COMPACT_ATOMS: atom_id res chain seq x y z
N MET A 1 -53.90 -21.09 -2.49
CA MET A 1 -53.68 -20.11 -3.58
C MET A 1 -52.26 -20.28 -4.08
N ALA A 2 -52.03 -20.31 -5.38
CA ALA A 2 -50.68 -20.38 -5.92
C ALA A 2 -49.93 -19.07 -5.62
N THR A 3 -48.73 -19.16 -5.07
CA THR A 3 -47.86 -18.02 -4.80
C THR A 3 -46.78 -17.90 -5.89
N ARG A 4 -46.18 -16.70 -6.07
CA ARG A 4 -45.06 -16.48 -7.02
C ARG A 4 -43.94 -17.52 -6.85
N ALA A 5 -43.63 -17.89 -5.61
CA ALA A 5 -42.63 -18.90 -5.28
C ALA A 5 -43.01 -20.32 -5.76
N THR A 6 -44.28 -20.73 -5.61
CA THR A 6 -44.75 -22.04 -6.08
C THR A 6 -44.72 -22.15 -7.61
N LEU A 7 -45.14 -21.11 -8.32
CA LEU A 7 -45.12 -21.07 -9.79
C LEU A 7 -43.69 -21.03 -10.34
N ARG A 8 -42.77 -20.34 -9.65
CA ARG A 8 -41.33 -20.39 -9.97
C ARG A 8 -40.77 -21.80 -9.84
N ALA A 9 -41.13 -22.54 -8.79
CA ALA A 9 -40.67 -23.91 -8.57
C ALA A 9 -41.20 -24.87 -9.65
N GLU A 10 -42.47 -24.75 -10.02
CA GLU A 10 -43.06 -25.50 -11.16
C GLU A 10 -42.34 -25.18 -12.47
N GLY A 11 -42.11 -23.90 -12.77
CA GLY A 11 -41.35 -23.48 -13.95
C GLY A 11 -39.93 -24.03 -13.96
N ASN A 12 -39.23 -24.05 -12.81
CA ASN A 12 -37.88 -24.61 -12.70
C ASN A 12 -37.86 -26.13 -12.95
N ALA A 13 -38.89 -26.86 -12.51
CA ALA A 13 -39.02 -28.29 -12.80
C ALA A 13 -39.20 -28.55 -14.30
N LEU A 14 -40.04 -27.74 -14.97
CA LEU A 14 -40.25 -27.80 -16.43
C LEU A 14 -38.98 -27.40 -17.21
N PHE A 15 -38.25 -26.39 -16.75
CA PHE A 15 -36.96 -25.99 -17.31
C PHE A 15 -35.94 -27.13 -17.24
N SER A 16 -35.88 -27.81 -16.09
CA SER A 16 -35.01 -28.99 -15.90
C SER A 16 -35.43 -30.17 -16.79
N ALA A 17 -36.74 -30.31 -17.07
CA ALA A 17 -37.29 -31.25 -18.03
C ALA A 17 -37.15 -30.82 -19.50
N LYS A 18 -36.45 -29.70 -19.80
CA LYS A 18 -36.27 -29.10 -21.13
C LYS A 18 -37.56 -28.70 -21.85
N GLN A 19 -38.67 -28.56 -21.12
CA GLN A 19 -39.95 -28.09 -21.67
C GLN A 19 -40.04 -26.56 -21.56
N PHE A 20 -39.24 -25.85 -22.36
CA PHE A 20 -39.05 -24.40 -22.22
C PHE A 20 -40.32 -23.58 -22.47
N ALA A 21 -41.17 -23.96 -23.44
CA ALA A 21 -42.42 -23.27 -23.71
C ALA A 21 -43.40 -23.36 -22.52
N ALA A 22 -43.57 -24.55 -21.94
CA ALA A 22 -44.40 -24.74 -20.76
C ALA A 22 -43.83 -24.02 -19.52
N ALA A 23 -42.49 -23.95 -19.39
CA ALA A 23 -41.84 -23.18 -18.35
C ALA A 23 -42.11 -21.67 -18.47
N VAL A 24 -42.10 -21.12 -19.70
CA VAL A 24 -42.45 -19.71 -19.96
C VAL A 24 -43.87 -19.40 -19.54
N GLU A 25 -44.84 -20.29 -19.80
CA GLU A 25 -46.23 -20.10 -19.36
C GLU A 25 -46.34 -20.02 -17.84
N LYS A 26 -45.64 -20.92 -17.12
CA LYS A 26 -45.63 -20.93 -15.65
C LYS A 26 -44.95 -19.70 -15.04
N TYR A 27 -43.82 -19.26 -15.61
CA TYR A 27 -43.17 -18.02 -15.16
C TYR A 27 -44.03 -16.78 -15.45
N SER A 28 -44.70 -16.74 -16.59
CA SER A 28 -45.61 -15.64 -16.96
C SER A 28 -46.84 -15.59 -16.06
N ALA A 29 -47.40 -16.75 -15.69
CA ALA A 29 -48.48 -16.85 -14.71
C ALA A 29 -48.04 -16.32 -13.33
N GLY A 30 -46.78 -16.53 -12.94
CA GLY A 30 -46.21 -15.96 -11.71
C GLY A 30 -46.11 -14.44 -11.74
N LEU A 31 -45.69 -13.87 -12.88
CA LEU A 31 -45.60 -12.42 -13.07
C LEU A 31 -46.98 -11.74 -13.15
N ALA A 32 -48.04 -12.47 -13.50
CA ALA A 32 -49.41 -11.96 -13.62
C ALA A 32 -50.19 -11.91 -12.28
N LEU A 33 -49.62 -12.41 -11.18
CA LEU A 33 -50.27 -12.34 -9.87
C LEU A 33 -50.34 -10.87 -9.36
N PRO A 34 -51.40 -10.48 -8.62
CA PRO A 34 -51.50 -9.15 -8.03
C PRO A 34 -50.44 -8.92 -6.94
N PRO A 35 -50.01 -7.67 -6.67
CA PRO A 35 -49.08 -7.35 -5.58
C PRO A 35 -49.71 -7.68 -4.22
N SER A 36 -48.92 -8.30 -3.35
CA SER A 36 -49.30 -8.60 -1.96
C SER A 36 -49.12 -7.37 -1.06
N ALA A 37 -49.63 -7.42 0.17
CA ALA A 37 -49.53 -6.30 1.13
C ALA A 37 -48.08 -5.95 1.50
N ASP A 38 -47.14 -6.91 1.35
CA ASP A 38 -45.70 -6.76 1.58
C ASP A 38 -44.95 -6.66 0.23
N GLY A 39 -45.07 -5.51 -0.45
CA GLY A 39 -44.59 -5.32 -1.83
C GLY A 39 -43.07 -5.50 -2.07
N ALA A 40 -42.25 -5.54 -1.02
CA ALA A 40 -40.80 -5.74 -1.14
C ALA A 40 -40.41 -7.18 -1.53
N ASP A 41 -41.13 -8.19 -1.02
CA ASP A 41 -40.84 -9.60 -1.29
C ASP A 41 -41.25 -10.00 -2.73
N ASP A 42 -42.26 -9.30 -3.27
CA ASP A 42 -42.74 -9.49 -4.63
C ASP A 42 -41.74 -8.97 -5.69
N ALA A 43 -41.04 -7.87 -5.41
CA ALA A 43 -40.02 -7.33 -6.30
C ALA A 43 -38.87 -8.32 -6.50
N ALA A 44 -38.37 -8.92 -5.42
CA ALA A 44 -37.31 -9.94 -5.47
C ALA A 44 -37.74 -11.21 -6.22
N GLN A 45 -38.98 -11.67 -6.03
CA GLN A 45 -39.51 -12.83 -6.77
C GLN A 45 -39.68 -12.52 -8.27
N ASN A 46 -40.11 -11.31 -8.63
CA ASN A 46 -40.25 -10.90 -10.03
C ASN A 46 -38.90 -10.88 -10.77
N VAL A 47 -37.84 -10.39 -10.12
CA VAL A 47 -36.47 -10.43 -10.68
C VAL A 47 -36.05 -11.87 -11.03
N LEU A 48 -36.31 -12.81 -10.12
CA LEU A 48 -35.99 -14.23 -10.33
C LEU A 48 -36.83 -14.85 -11.46
N LEU A 49 -38.11 -14.47 -11.57
CA LEU A 49 -39.01 -14.92 -12.62
C LEU A 49 -38.58 -14.39 -14.00
N TRP A 50 -38.30 -13.09 -14.14
CA TRP A 50 -37.79 -12.51 -15.39
C TRP A 50 -36.47 -13.15 -15.82
N SER A 51 -35.54 -13.32 -14.88
CA SER A 51 -34.24 -13.92 -15.15
C SER A 51 -34.35 -15.38 -15.65
N ASN A 52 -35.25 -16.17 -15.07
CA ASN A 52 -35.48 -17.55 -15.48
C ASN A 52 -36.30 -17.67 -16.78
N ARG A 53 -37.23 -16.74 -17.03
CA ARG A 53 -37.98 -16.68 -18.29
C ARG A 53 -37.09 -16.25 -19.45
N ALA A 54 -36.18 -15.29 -19.24
CA ALA A 54 -35.14 -14.93 -20.21
C ALA A 54 -34.24 -16.12 -20.59
N ALA A 55 -33.93 -17.00 -19.63
CA ALA A 55 -33.17 -18.23 -19.91
C ALA A 55 -33.95 -19.18 -20.84
N CYS A 56 -35.28 -19.27 -20.69
CA CYS A 56 -36.12 -20.05 -21.60
C CYS A 56 -36.16 -19.40 -22.99
N PHE A 57 -36.32 -18.08 -23.07
CA PHE A 57 -36.33 -17.35 -24.33
C PHE A 57 -35.01 -17.47 -25.09
N LEU A 58 -33.87 -17.51 -24.41
CA LEU A 58 -32.58 -17.82 -25.03
C LEU A 58 -32.54 -19.22 -25.67
N GLN A 59 -33.17 -20.22 -25.04
CA GLN A 59 -33.26 -21.59 -25.60
C GLN A 59 -34.29 -21.71 -26.73
N LEU A 60 -35.30 -20.84 -26.75
CA LEU A 60 -36.32 -20.74 -27.79
C LEU A 60 -35.91 -19.78 -28.93
N GLU A 61 -34.68 -19.24 -28.90
CA GLU A 61 -34.15 -18.28 -29.86
C GLU A 61 -34.96 -16.97 -29.98
N GLN A 62 -35.72 -16.62 -28.93
CA GLN A 62 -36.50 -15.38 -28.84
C GLN A 62 -35.68 -14.29 -28.14
N PHE A 63 -34.66 -13.77 -28.83
CA PHE A 63 -33.66 -12.88 -28.22
C PHE A 63 -34.23 -11.54 -27.72
N ASP A 64 -35.27 -11.02 -28.37
CA ASP A 64 -35.86 -9.70 -28.04
C ASP A 64 -36.63 -9.76 -26.72
N ALA A 65 -37.39 -10.84 -26.55
CA ALA A 65 -38.09 -11.12 -25.30
C ALA A 65 -37.10 -11.38 -24.16
N ALA A 66 -35.97 -12.05 -24.44
CA ALA A 66 -34.91 -12.24 -23.47
C ALA A 66 -34.24 -10.92 -23.05
N LEU A 67 -33.98 -10.00 -23.99
CA LEU A 67 -33.41 -8.68 -23.70
C LEU A 67 -34.36 -7.84 -22.83
N ALA A 68 -35.65 -7.83 -23.16
CA ALA A 68 -36.67 -7.10 -22.39
C ALA A 68 -36.76 -7.60 -20.95
N ASP A 69 -36.83 -8.92 -20.75
CA ASP A 69 -36.87 -9.53 -19.42
C ASP A 69 -35.57 -9.29 -18.62
N CYS A 70 -34.41 -9.33 -19.28
CA CYS A 70 -33.14 -9.05 -18.61
C CYS A 70 -33.01 -7.58 -18.20
N SER A 71 -33.48 -6.64 -19.03
CA SER A 71 -33.47 -5.22 -18.68
C SER A 71 -34.45 -4.91 -17.53
N ALA A 72 -35.66 -5.46 -17.55
CA ALA A 72 -36.62 -5.32 -16.46
C ALA A 72 -36.07 -5.88 -15.12
N ALA A 73 -35.33 -6.99 -15.16
CA ALA A 73 -34.65 -7.53 -13.99
C ALA A 73 -33.53 -6.60 -13.48
N LEU A 74 -32.78 -5.96 -14.37
CA LEU A 74 -31.68 -5.06 -14.02
C LEU A 74 -32.14 -3.67 -13.57
N ASP A 75 -33.33 -3.22 -13.98
CA ASP A 75 -33.93 -1.97 -13.48
C ASP A 75 -34.30 -2.08 -12.00
N VAL A 76 -34.64 -3.29 -11.52
CA VAL A 76 -34.94 -3.57 -10.11
C VAL A 76 -33.68 -3.98 -9.33
N GLU A 77 -32.85 -4.86 -9.89
CA GLU A 77 -31.60 -5.31 -9.28
C GLU A 77 -30.40 -5.06 -10.22
N PRO A 78 -29.79 -3.87 -10.17
CA PRO A 78 -28.72 -3.49 -11.11
C PRO A 78 -27.46 -4.36 -11.05
N GLN A 79 -27.26 -5.13 -9.97
CA GLN A 79 -26.09 -5.98 -9.75
C GLN A 79 -26.33 -7.47 -10.08
N ASN A 80 -27.52 -7.83 -10.60
CA ASN A 80 -27.84 -9.24 -10.86
C ASN A 80 -26.95 -9.85 -11.96
N GLU A 81 -26.02 -10.73 -11.57
CA GLU A 81 -25.04 -11.37 -12.46
C GLU A 81 -25.70 -12.19 -13.58
N LYS A 82 -26.80 -12.88 -13.26
CA LYS A 82 -27.42 -13.87 -14.15
C LYS A 82 -28.24 -13.18 -15.22
N ALA A 83 -28.97 -12.13 -14.84
CA ALA A 83 -29.69 -11.29 -15.79
C ALA A 83 -28.71 -10.60 -16.75
N ARG A 84 -27.61 -10.03 -16.23
CA ARG A 84 -26.60 -9.36 -17.08
C ARG A 84 -25.87 -10.32 -18.02
N TYR A 85 -25.49 -11.51 -17.55
CA TYR A 85 -24.87 -12.53 -18.40
C TYR A 85 -25.82 -13.03 -19.51
N ARG A 86 -27.10 -13.26 -19.19
CA ARG A 86 -28.12 -13.66 -20.17
C ARG A 86 -28.40 -12.56 -21.20
N ARG A 87 -28.40 -11.30 -20.77
CA ARG A 87 -28.50 -10.13 -21.68
C ARG A 87 -27.33 -10.11 -22.66
N ALA A 88 -26.11 -10.35 -22.18
CA ALA A 88 -24.95 -10.47 -23.05
C ALA A 88 -25.09 -11.62 -24.06
N GLN A 89 -25.60 -12.78 -23.66
CA GLN A 89 -25.85 -13.91 -24.57
C GLN A 89 -26.86 -13.54 -25.67
N ALA A 90 -27.94 -12.84 -25.31
CA ALA A 90 -28.93 -12.36 -26.28
C ALA A 90 -28.32 -11.33 -27.25
N HIS A 91 -27.50 -10.40 -26.75
CA HIS A 91 -26.77 -9.45 -27.59
C HIS A 91 -25.80 -10.14 -28.56
N VAL A 92 -25.07 -11.17 -28.12
CA VAL A 92 -24.20 -11.98 -29.00
C VAL A 92 -25.02 -12.67 -30.09
N ALA A 93 -26.17 -13.25 -29.76
CA ALA A 93 -27.02 -13.93 -30.73
C ALA A 93 -27.62 -12.96 -31.77
N ARG A 94 -27.82 -11.69 -31.41
CA ARG A 94 -28.23 -10.60 -32.31
C ARG A 94 -27.10 -9.96 -33.12
N GLY A 95 -25.83 -10.27 -32.81
CA GLY A 95 -24.67 -9.62 -33.44
C GLY A 95 -24.26 -8.27 -32.81
N ASN A 96 -24.87 -7.85 -31.70
CA ASN A 96 -24.52 -6.62 -30.98
C ASN A 96 -23.32 -6.87 -30.05
N PHE A 97 -22.13 -7.04 -30.63
CA PHE A 97 -20.94 -7.48 -29.90
C PHE A 97 -20.42 -6.45 -28.86
N ALA A 98 -20.63 -5.15 -29.09
CA ALA A 98 -20.19 -4.08 -28.18
C ALA A 98 -20.98 -4.08 -26.86
N ASP A 99 -22.31 -4.12 -26.93
CA ASP A 99 -23.20 -4.19 -25.76
C ASP A 99 -23.02 -5.52 -25.02
N ALA A 100 -22.87 -6.62 -25.76
CA ALA A 100 -22.54 -7.93 -25.19
C ALA A 100 -21.23 -7.88 -24.38
N PHE A 101 -20.16 -7.29 -24.92
CA PHE A 101 -18.88 -7.22 -24.24
C PHE A 101 -18.93 -6.32 -22.99
N ARG A 102 -19.70 -5.22 -23.04
CA ARG A 102 -19.93 -4.34 -21.88
C ARG A 102 -20.58 -5.11 -20.73
N ASP A 103 -21.64 -5.85 -21.03
CA ASP A 103 -22.34 -6.67 -20.03
C ASP A 103 -21.45 -7.81 -19.50
N VAL A 104 -20.69 -8.50 -20.36
CA VAL A 104 -19.74 -9.54 -19.92
C VAL A 104 -18.62 -8.98 -19.05
N ARG A 105 -18.10 -7.78 -19.38
CA ARG A 105 -17.04 -7.14 -18.59
C ARG A 105 -17.51 -6.80 -17.18
N LEU A 106 -18.72 -6.26 -17.05
CA LEU A 106 -19.33 -5.97 -15.75
C LEU A 106 -19.55 -7.26 -14.92
N VAL A 107 -19.95 -8.36 -15.57
CA VAL A 107 -20.05 -9.68 -14.90
C VAL A 107 -18.68 -10.15 -14.39
N LEU A 108 -17.61 -9.98 -15.17
CA LEU A 108 -16.24 -10.35 -14.78
C LEU A 108 -15.63 -9.41 -13.73
N GLN A 109 -16.10 -8.17 -13.64
CA GLN A 109 -15.71 -7.23 -12.58
C GLN A 109 -16.33 -7.63 -11.23
N LEU A 110 -17.59 -8.06 -11.24
CA LEU A 110 -18.28 -8.54 -10.03
C LEU A 110 -17.80 -9.95 -9.62
N HIS A 111 -17.56 -10.83 -10.60
CA HIS A 111 -17.14 -12.21 -10.39
C HIS A 111 -16.00 -12.62 -11.35
N PRO A 112 -14.74 -12.35 -10.97
CA PRO A 112 -13.56 -12.65 -11.79
C PRO A 112 -13.40 -14.14 -12.15
N ASP A 113 -13.94 -15.05 -11.33
CA ASP A 113 -13.81 -16.51 -11.51
C ASP A 113 -14.86 -17.12 -12.46
N ASN A 114 -15.76 -16.31 -13.04
CA ASN A 114 -16.81 -16.81 -13.92
C ASN A 114 -16.26 -17.28 -15.27
N LYS A 115 -15.95 -18.58 -15.36
CA LYS A 115 -15.41 -19.23 -16.56
C LYS A 115 -16.29 -19.08 -17.80
N ALA A 116 -17.62 -19.02 -17.63
CA ALA A 116 -18.58 -18.91 -18.73
C ALA A 116 -18.60 -17.49 -19.33
N ALA A 117 -18.49 -16.46 -18.48
CA ALA A 117 -18.30 -15.08 -18.91
C ALA A 117 -16.94 -14.89 -19.61
N ALA A 118 -15.86 -15.47 -19.07
CA ALA A 118 -14.53 -15.41 -19.68
C ALA A 118 -14.47 -16.13 -21.05
N ALA A 119 -15.21 -17.22 -21.24
CA ALA A 119 -15.32 -17.90 -22.53
C ALA A 119 -16.12 -17.08 -23.55
N LEU A 120 -17.22 -16.44 -23.13
CA LEU A 120 -18.03 -15.58 -23.99
C LEU A 120 -17.24 -14.33 -24.43
N ALA A 121 -16.46 -13.72 -23.52
CA ALA A 121 -15.56 -12.62 -23.85
C ALA A 121 -14.54 -12.99 -24.94
N ARG A 122 -13.89 -14.17 -24.81
CA ARG A 122 -12.94 -14.67 -25.82
C ARG A 122 -13.61 -14.92 -27.17
N LYS A 123 -14.80 -15.53 -27.19
CA LYS A 123 -15.57 -15.75 -28.42
C LYS A 123 -15.91 -14.44 -29.13
N ILE A 124 -16.30 -13.41 -28.39
CA ILE A 124 -16.56 -12.07 -28.94
C ILE A 124 -15.27 -11.48 -29.53
N GLN A 125 -14.14 -11.61 -28.84
CA GLN A 125 -12.84 -11.13 -29.32
C GLN A 125 -12.41 -11.81 -30.63
N ASP A 126 -12.56 -13.14 -30.75
CA ASP A 126 -12.14 -13.91 -31.93
C ASP A 126 -12.96 -13.61 -33.19
N VAL A 127 -14.27 -13.39 -33.04
CA VAL A 127 -15.15 -13.04 -34.17
C VAL A 127 -14.79 -11.66 -34.71
N VAL A 128 -14.51 -10.71 -33.82
CA VAL A 128 -14.26 -9.31 -34.21
C VAL A 128 -12.82 -9.08 -34.68
N GLN A 129 -11.84 -9.87 -34.24
CA GLN A 129 -10.48 -9.83 -34.78
C GLN A 129 -10.42 -10.12 -36.29
N ARG A 130 -11.34 -10.92 -36.82
CA ARG A 130 -11.45 -11.20 -38.26
C ARG A 130 -11.97 -9.99 -39.07
N ASP A 131 -12.57 -9.00 -38.40
CA ASP A 131 -13.25 -7.85 -39.01
C ASP A 131 -12.41 -6.56 -39.09
N VAL A 132 -11.16 -6.57 -38.60
CA VAL A 132 -10.22 -5.42 -38.70
C VAL A 132 -9.94 -5.02 -40.16
N HIS A 133 -10.11 -5.97 -41.10
CA HIS A 133 -10.03 -5.71 -42.55
C HIS A 133 -11.22 -4.87 -43.07
N GLY A 134 -12.38 -4.94 -42.42
CA GLY A 134 -13.57 -4.14 -42.72
C GLY A 134 -13.42 -2.67 -42.38
N VAL A 135 -12.69 -2.32 -41.31
CA VAL A 135 -12.46 -0.93 -40.88
C VAL A 135 -11.64 -0.14 -41.90
N ARG A 136 -10.56 -0.76 -42.39
CA ARG A 136 -9.71 -0.17 -43.44
C ARG A 136 -10.52 0.03 -44.72
N LYS A 137 -11.29 -0.98 -45.13
CA LYS A 137 -12.16 -0.90 -46.31
C LYS A 137 -13.26 0.16 -46.16
N ALA A 138 -13.79 0.35 -44.96
CA ALA A 138 -14.79 1.37 -44.67
C ALA A 138 -14.21 2.78 -44.66
N LEU A 139 -13.03 3.01 -44.07
CA LEU A 139 -12.32 4.28 -44.12
C LEU A 139 -11.84 4.62 -45.54
N ASP A 140 -11.33 3.63 -46.28
CA ASP A 140 -10.97 3.78 -47.70
C ASP A 140 -12.21 4.09 -48.54
N ALA A 141 -13.39 3.55 -48.21
CA ALA A 141 -14.67 3.88 -48.84
C ALA A 141 -15.20 5.27 -48.47
N VAL A 142 -14.95 5.75 -47.25
CA VAL A 142 -15.24 7.16 -46.85
C VAL A 142 -14.36 8.11 -47.65
N VAL A 143 -13.09 7.78 -47.86
CA VAL A 143 -12.16 8.58 -48.68
C VAL A 143 -12.47 8.48 -50.17
N ALA A 144 -12.88 7.31 -50.68
CA ALA A 144 -13.16 7.07 -52.11
C ALA A 144 -14.59 7.45 -52.54
N GLY A 145 -15.57 7.39 -51.64
CA GLY A 145 -16.99 7.67 -51.92
C GLY A 145 -17.37 9.14 -51.92
N THR A 146 -16.42 10.05 -51.68
CA THR A 146 -16.64 11.51 -51.66
C THR A 146 -16.14 12.22 -52.91
N ASP A 147 -15.59 11.49 -53.89
CA ASP A 147 -15.28 12.04 -55.21
C ASP A 147 -16.54 12.04 -56.10
N GLY A 148 -17.56 12.81 -55.70
CA GLY A 148 -18.78 13.01 -56.48
C GLY A 148 -20.04 13.31 -55.65
N ALA A 149 -21.07 13.85 -56.33
CA ALA A 149 -22.32 14.37 -55.75
C ALA A 149 -23.23 13.33 -55.00
N SER A 150 -22.74 12.12 -54.72
CA SER A 150 -23.48 10.97 -54.20
C SER A 150 -22.92 10.42 -52.87
N TRP A 151 -22.24 11.24 -52.07
CA TRP A 151 -21.66 10.80 -50.80
C TRP A 151 -22.74 10.38 -49.77
N ARG A 152 -23.92 11.04 -49.78
CA ARG A 152 -25.06 10.71 -48.89
C ARG A 152 -25.47 9.24 -49.05
N GLU A 153 -25.55 8.75 -50.27
CA GLU A 153 -25.96 7.36 -50.58
C GLU A 153 -24.85 6.33 -50.33
N SER A 154 -23.58 6.78 -50.29
CA SER A 154 -22.40 5.91 -50.17
C SER A 154 -21.91 5.76 -48.72
N VAL A 155 -21.98 6.84 -47.93
CA VAL A 155 -21.37 6.92 -46.60
C VAL A 155 -22.37 6.56 -45.49
N LEU A 156 -23.65 6.95 -45.63
CA LEU A 156 -24.69 6.65 -44.63
C LEU A 156 -24.95 5.14 -44.42
N PRO A 157 -24.93 4.26 -45.44
CA PRO A 157 -25.13 2.81 -45.24
C PRO A 157 -23.94 2.14 -44.52
N LEU A 158 -22.73 2.66 -44.73
CA LEU A 158 -21.50 2.18 -44.07
C LEU A 158 -21.30 2.76 -42.67
N ARG A 159 -22.19 3.67 -42.22
CA ARG A 159 -22.17 4.30 -40.90
C ARG A 159 -22.09 3.31 -39.76
N GLN A 160 -23.00 2.32 -39.73
CA GLN A 160 -23.07 1.37 -38.62
C GLN A 160 -21.79 0.52 -38.56
N ALA A 161 -21.36 -0.04 -39.69
CA ALA A 161 -20.14 -0.83 -39.77
C ALA A 161 -18.88 -0.02 -39.43
N THR A 162 -18.82 1.26 -39.83
CA THR A 162 -17.70 2.16 -39.54
C THR A 162 -17.71 2.58 -38.07
N GLN A 163 -18.87 2.89 -37.50
CA GLN A 163 -19.03 3.21 -36.07
C GLN A 163 -18.69 2.01 -35.19
N ASP A 164 -19.20 0.82 -35.50
CA ASP A 164 -18.93 -0.42 -34.77
C ASP A 164 -17.44 -0.77 -34.81
N ALA A 165 -16.81 -0.60 -35.98
CA ALA A 165 -15.38 -0.76 -36.20
C ALA A 165 -14.51 0.22 -35.41
N LEU A 166 -14.86 1.52 -35.45
CA LEU A 166 -14.12 2.59 -34.77
C LEU A 166 -14.29 2.48 -33.24
N GLN A 167 -15.50 2.20 -32.75
CA GLN A 167 -15.78 1.95 -31.34
C GLN A 167 -15.05 0.70 -30.83
N PHE A 168 -14.90 -0.34 -31.65
CA PHE A 168 -14.11 -1.51 -31.29
C PHE A 168 -12.60 -1.21 -31.19
N LEU A 169 -12.04 -0.42 -32.12
CA LEU A 169 -10.65 0.03 -32.04
C LEU A 169 -10.41 0.93 -30.81
N GLU A 170 -11.39 1.76 -30.44
CA GLU A 170 -11.39 2.51 -29.18
C GLU A 170 -11.44 1.57 -27.95
N MET A 171 -12.24 0.50 -28.01
CA MET A 171 -12.38 -0.50 -26.95
C MET A 171 -11.14 -1.41 -26.78
N LYS A 172 -10.33 -1.59 -27.83
CA LYS A 172 -9.08 -2.39 -27.80
C LYS A 172 -8.00 -1.77 -26.89
N CYS A 173 -8.19 -0.53 -26.43
CA CYS A 173 -7.33 0.12 -25.46
C CYS A 173 -7.68 -0.24 -24.01
N VAL A 174 -6.80 -1.05 -23.40
CA VAL A 174 -6.11 -0.84 -22.10
C VAL A 174 -4.96 -1.88 -21.99
N GLN A 175 -5.03 -2.98 -22.75
CA GLN A 175 -4.03 -4.07 -22.65
C GLN A 175 -3.12 -4.25 -23.89
N ASP A 176 -3.56 -3.88 -25.10
CA ASP A 176 -2.82 -4.15 -26.37
C ASP A 176 -2.25 -2.87 -27.05
N LEU A 177 -2.10 -1.77 -26.30
CA LEU A 177 -1.65 -0.45 -26.79
C LEU A 177 -0.31 -0.42 -27.55
N THR A 178 0.50 -1.47 -27.46
CA THR A 178 1.85 -1.51 -28.03
C THR A 178 1.90 -1.94 -29.50
N SER A 179 0.92 -2.71 -30.01
CA SER A 179 0.93 -3.22 -31.38
C SER A 179 0.15 -2.36 -32.38
N ILE A 180 -0.94 -1.74 -31.94
CA ILE A 180 -1.82 -0.89 -32.76
C ILE A 180 -1.04 0.25 -33.47
N PRO A 181 -0.12 0.98 -32.81
CA PRO A 181 0.54 2.11 -33.46
C PRO A 181 1.48 1.69 -34.59
N VAL A 182 2.13 0.53 -34.45
CA VAL A 182 3.02 -0.04 -35.48
C VAL A 182 2.21 -0.47 -36.71
N GLU A 183 1.07 -1.15 -36.50
CA GLU A 183 0.22 -1.60 -37.59
C GLU A 183 -0.41 -0.45 -38.40
N VAL A 184 -0.74 0.66 -37.74
CA VAL A 184 -1.32 1.86 -38.39
C VAL A 184 -0.26 2.60 -39.22
N ASP A 185 0.98 2.69 -38.73
CA ASP A 185 2.10 3.32 -39.43
C ASP A 185 2.55 2.50 -40.66
N GLU A 186 2.76 1.19 -40.48
CA GLU A 186 3.19 0.28 -41.57
C GLU A 186 2.18 0.23 -42.74
N LYS A 187 0.89 0.44 -42.45
CA LYS A 187 -0.19 0.35 -43.45
C LYS A 187 -0.60 1.71 -44.02
N GLY A 188 0.07 2.80 -43.66
CA GLY A 188 -0.28 4.16 -44.13
C GLY A 188 -1.61 4.70 -43.60
N GLY A 189 -2.15 4.11 -42.53
CA GLY A 189 -3.48 4.44 -41.99
C GLY A 189 -3.57 5.85 -41.40
N LEU A 190 -2.46 6.39 -40.90
CA LEU A 190 -2.41 7.75 -40.35
C LEU A 190 -2.70 8.83 -41.41
N LEU A 191 -2.26 8.63 -42.64
CA LEU A 191 -2.57 9.51 -43.77
C LEU A 191 -4.04 9.44 -44.17
N VAL A 192 -4.63 8.23 -44.13
CA VAL A 192 -6.05 8.00 -44.43
C VAL A 192 -6.94 8.67 -43.39
N LEU A 193 -6.61 8.55 -42.10
CA LEU A 193 -7.35 9.19 -41.01
C LEU A 193 -7.35 10.71 -41.14
N TRP A 194 -6.20 11.33 -41.46
CA TRP A 194 -6.12 12.79 -41.64
C TRP A 194 -6.91 13.29 -42.84
N ARG A 195 -6.86 12.57 -43.97
CA ARG A 195 -7.69 12.90 -45.15
C ARG A 195 -9.18 12.78 -44.84
N ALA A 196 -9.57 11.77 -44.06
CA ALA A 196 -10.95 11.60 -43.62
C ALA A 196 -11.40 12.78 -42.73
N VAL A 197 -10.58 13.22 -41.76
CA VAL A 197 -10.89 14.41 -40.93
C VAL A 197 -11.06 15.65 -41.81
N GLN A 198 -10.13 15.91 -42.73
CA GLN A 198 -10.20 17.08 -43.61
C GLN A 198 -11.52 17.11 -44.40
N ARG A 199 -11.89 16.00 -45.05
CA ARG A 199 -13.13 15.93 -45.84
C ARG A 199 -14.38 16.02 -44.97
N LEU A 200 -14.39 15.37 -43.80
CA LEU A 200 -15.51 15.49 -42.87
C LEU A 200 -15.72 16.94 -42.39
N LEU A 201 -14.65 17.72 -42.21
CA LEU A 201 -14.72 19.14 -41.87
C LEU A 201 -15.28 19.99 -43.03
N GLU A 202 -14.77 19.81 -44.25
CA GLU A 202 -15.29 20.49 -45.46
C GLU A 202 -16.79 20.21 -45.65
N HIS A 203 -17.24 18.99 -45.34
CA HIS A 203 -18.66 18.63 -45.38
C HIS A 203 -19.47 19.26 -44.26
N LEU A 204 -18.90 19.36 -43.05
CA LEU A 204 -19.54 20.03 -41.92
C LEU A 204 -19.77 21.51 -42.23
N GLU A 205 -18.84 22.16 -42.94
CA GLU A 205 -18.97 23.52 -43.46
C GLU A 205 -20.04 23.62 -44.57
N ALA A 206 -20.04 22.70 -45.54
CA ALA A 206 -21.02 22.70 -46.63
C ALA A 206 -22.48 22.47 -46.18
N ILE A 207 -22.68 21.80 -45.04
CA ILE A 207 -24.00 21.57 -44.44
C ILE A 207 -24.57 22.86 -43.79
N GLN A 208 -23.73 23.86 -43.48
CA GLN A 208 -24.13 25.08 -42.77
C GLN A 208 -25.13 25.97 -43.56
N ASP A 209 -25.27 25.75 -44.86
CA ASP A 209 -26.07 26.56 -45.79
C ASP A 209 -27.47 25.99 -46.13
N GLN A 210 -27.89 24.85 -45.54
CA GLN A 210 -29.18 24.19 -45.89
C GLN A 210 -30.17 24.07 -44.71
N GLU A 211 -31.43 24.46 -44.91
CA GLU A 211 -32.48 24.57 -43.87
C GLU A 211 -33.06 23.23 -43.33
N ASN A 212 -32.66 22.05 -43.84
CA ASN A 212 -33.25 20.74 -43.49
C ASN A 212 -32.21 19.62 -43.18
N SER A 213 -31.09 19.94 -42.52
CA SER A 213 -29.89 19.07 -42.46
C SER A 213 -29.51 18.47 -41.09
N ASP A 214 -30.40 18.53 -40.09
CA ASP A 214 -30.08 18.21 -38.68
C ASP A 214 -29.66 16.74 -38.44
N SER A 215 -30.18 15.79 -39.23
CA SER A 215 -29.78 14.37 -39.17
C SER A 215 -28.40 14.11 -39.78
N ASP A 216 -28.08 14.81 -40.87
CA ASP A 216 -26.83 14.68 -41.60
C ASP A 216 -25.68 15.30 -40.79
N HIS A 217 -25.94 16.46 -40.17
CA HIS A 217 -24.99 17.12 -39.28
C HIS A 217 -24.61 16.20 -38.10
N LYS A 218 -25.59 15.56 -37.45
CA LYS A 218 -25.33 14.58 -36.36
C LYS A 218 -24.57 13.34 -36.83
N ALA A 219 -24.79 12.90 -38.07
CA ALA A 219 -24.08 11.76 -38.64
C ALA A 219 -22.61 12.09 -38.92
N VAL A 220 -22.34 13.26 -39.54
CA VAL A 220 -20.98 13.75 -39.82
C VAL A 220 -20.23 14.04 -38.51
N ASP A 221 -20.86 14.68 -37.54
CA ASP A 221 -20.31 14.92 -36.20
C ASP A 221 -19.91 13.61 -35.49
N SER A 222 -20.74 12.57 -35.56
CA SER A 222 -20.41 11.27 -34.97
C SER A 222 -19.21 10.59 -35.65
N LEU A 223 -19.13 10.62 -36.98
CA LEU A 223 -17.99 10.07 -37.73
C LEU A 223 -16.70 10.86 -37.46
N LEU A 224 -16.81 12.18 -37.39
CA LEU A 224 -15.70 13.07 -37.05
C LEU A 224 -15.19 12.79 -35.64
N SER A 225 -16.10 12.65 -34.66
CA SER A 225 -15.78 12.32 -33.28
C SER A 225 -14.95 11.04 -33.16
N HIS A 226 -15.39 9.95 -33.79
CA HIS A 226 -14.70 8.66 -33.75
C HIS A 226 -13.34 8.69 -34.50
N THR A 227 -13.26 9.44 -35.60
CA THR A 227 -12.00 9.57 -36.36
C THR A 227 -10.94 10.34 -35.56
N ILE A 228 -11.34 11.45 -34.91
CA ILE A 228 -10.45 12.25 -34.05
C ILE A 228 -10.06 11.48 -32.79
N SER A 229 -10.98 10.69 -32.23
CA SER A 229 -10.72 9.81 -31.10
C SER A 229 -9.59 8.81 -31.39
N LEU A 230 -9.61 8.16 -32.56
CA LEU A 230 -8.51 7.28 -32.98
C LEU A 230 -7.17 8.02 -33.13
N LEU A 231 -7.18 9.21 -33.74
CA LEU A 231 -5.96 10.03 -33.84
C LEU A 231 -5.40 10.38 -32.46
N ALA A 232 -6.26 10.70 -31.50
CA ALA A 232 -5.86 10.97 -30.12
C ALA A 232 -5.27 9.73 -29.44
N ILE A 233 -5.85 8.55 -29.66
CA ILE A 233 -5.33 7.28 -29.14
C ILE A 233 -3.95 6.96 -29.73
N VAL A 234 -3.79 7.08 -31.05
CA VAL A 234 -2.50 6.85 -31.74
C VAL A 234 -1.43 7.83 -31.24
N ALA A 235 -1.77 9.11 -31.10
CA ALA A 235 -0.87 10.12 -30.55
C ALA A 235 -0.48 9.84 -29.08
N SER A 236 -1.39 9.27 -28.29
CA SER A 236 -1.11 8.91 -26.89
C SER A 236 -0.17 7.70 -26.75
N ALA A 237 -0.19 6.78 -27.72
CA ALA A 237 0.50 5.50 -27.63
C ALA A 237 1.98 5.56 -28.02
N SER A 238 2.37 6.47 -28.93
CA SER A 238 3.76 6.62 -29.37
C SER A 238 4.13 8.09 -29.63
N PRO A 239 5.21 8.61 -29.01
CA PRO A 239 5.71 9.95 -29.28
C PRO A 239 6.14 10.16 -30.73
N ALA A 240 6.77 9.17 -31.36
CA ALA A 240 7.21 9.27 -32.76
C ALA A 240 6.03 9.38 -33.71
N LEU A 241 4.92 8.71 -33.40
CA LEU A 241 3.70 8.82 -34.19
C LEU A 241 2.95 10.11 -33.90
N ALA A 242 2.97 10.63 -32.67
CA ALA A 242 2.47 11.98 -32.38
C ALA A 242 3.20 13.06 -33.22
N ALA A 243 4.51 12.92 -33.42
CA ALA A 243 5.31 13.76 -34.32
C ALA A 243 4.77 13.68 -35.75
N LYS A 244 4.63 12.46 -36.29
CA LYS A 244 4.10 12.24 -37.63
C LYS A 244 2.65 12.71 -37.77
N VAL A 245 1.80 12.51 -36.75
CA VAL A 245 0.43 13.05 -36.68
C VAL A 245 0.46 14.56 -36.90
N TYR A 246 1.42 15.27 -36.29
CA TYR A 246 1.61 16.70 -36.45
C TYR A 246 2.25 17.08 -37.80
N ASP A 247 3.38 16.49 -38.18
CA ASP A 247 4.14 16.82 -39.40
C ASP A 247 3.36 16.53 -40.69
N HIS A 248 2.53 15.47 -40.69
CA HIS A 248 1.64 15.20 -41.82
C HIS A 248 0.56 16.27 -41.97
N SER A 249 0.09 16.88 -40.88
CA SER A 249 -0.86 18.00 -40.95
C SER A 249 -0.25 19.26 -41.57
N VAL A 250 1.06 19.48 -41.36
CA VAL A 250 1.79 20.63 -41.91
C VAL A 250 2.14 20.40 -43.38
N SER A 251 2.59 19.18 -43.74
CA SER A 251 3.04 18.83 -45.10
C SER A 251 1.90 18.61 -46.11
N SER A 252 0.69 18.24 -45.65
CA SER A 252 -0.48 18.04 -46.52
C SER A 252 -1.33 19.31 -46.73
N GLY A 253 -0.98 20.42 -46.07
CA GLY A 253 -1.69 21.69 -46.15
C GLY A 253 -2.70 21.88 -45.01
N ALA A 254 -2.24 22.48 -43.90
CA ALA A 254 -3.03 23.22 -42.91
C ALA A 254 -4.35 22.58 -42.41
N VAL A 255 -4.39 21.29 -42.03
CA VAL A 255 -5.64 20.64 -41.54
C VAL A 255 -5.81 20.66 -40.02
N PHE A 256 -4.71 20.60 -39.25
CA PHE A 256 -4.79 20.63 -37.78
C PHE A 256 -5.22 22.02 -37.25
N THR A 257 -4.82 23.09 -37.92
CA THR A 257 -5.23 24.47 -37.59
C THR A 257 -6.75 24.67 -37.69
N PRO A 258 -7.44 24.26 -38.78
CA PRO A 258 -8.91 24.24 -38.86
C PRO A 258 -9.59 23.46 -37.74
N VAL A 259 -9.03 22.32 -37.30
CA VAL A 259 -9.61 21.57 -36.17
C VAL A 259 -9.56 22.39 -34.88
N LEU A 260 -8.47 23.12 -34.63
CA LEU A 260 -8.34 24.01 -33.47
C LEU A 260 -9.17 25.30 -33.62
N GLU A 261 -9.25 25.87 -34.82
CA GLU A 261 -10.11 27.02 -35.14
C GLU A 261 -11.58 26.66 -34.96
N LEU A 262 -11.98 25.44 -35.35
CA LEU A 262 -13.30 24.90 -35.09
C LEU A 262 -13.54 24.81 -33.57
N LEU A 263 -12.62 24.24 -32.79
CA LEU A 263 -12.77 24.23 -31.33
C LEU A 263 -12.89 25.65 -30.76
N HIS A 264 -12.08 26.59 -31.24
CA HIS A 264 -12.12 27.99 -30.84
C HIS A 264 -13.50 28.60 -31.11
N ALA A 265 -13.98 28.50 -32.35
CA ALA A 265 -15.31 28.98 -32.75
C ALA A 265 -16.43 28.31 -31.92
N GLN A 266 -16.34 27.00 -31.69
CA GLN A 266 -17.31 26.25 -30.88
C GLN A 266 -17.32 26.72 -29.42
N THR A 267 -16.17 27.07 -28.85
CA THR A 267 -16.08 27.61 -27.48
C THR A 267 -16.55 29.06 -27.40
N GLU A 268 -16.22 29.90 -28.39
CA GLU A 268 -16.68 31.30 -28.49
C GLU A 268 -18.21 31.39 -28.59
N LEU A 269 -18.83 30.50 -29.37
CA LEU A 269 -20.28 30.39 -29.48
C LEU A 269 -20.97 30.10 -28.14
N GLN A 270 -20.30 29.41 -27.19
CA GLN A 270 -20.85 29.19 -25.84
C GLN A 270 -20.94 30.48 -25.02
N TYR A 271 -20.22 31.54 -25.40
CA TYR A 271 -20.15 32.81 -24.68
C TYR A 271 -20.99 33.93 -25.28
N SER A 272 -21.37 33.83 -26.56
CA SER A 272 -22.18 34.85 -27.23
C SER A 272 -23.64 34.83 -26.75
N GLU A 273 -24.22 36.00 -26.47
CA GLU A 273 -25.58 36.16 -25.90
C GLU A 273 -26.74 35.76 -26.86
N ASN A 274 -26.44 35.39 -28.11
CA ASN A 274 -27.45 35.07 -29.13
C ASN A 274 -27.97 33.62 -29.01
N LYS A 275 -29.04 33.43 -28.23
CA LYS A 275 -29.74 32.14 -28.01
C LYS A 275 -30.22 31.40 -29.27
N GLN A 276 -30.24 32.05 -30.45
CA GLN A 276 -30.68 31.43 -31.72
C GLN A 276 -29.64 30.49 -32.37
N SER A 277 -28.38 30.46 -31.91
CA SER A 277 -27.31 29.64 -32.51
C SER A 277 -26.99 28.33 -31.77
N THR A 278 -27.76 27.97 -30.72
CA THR A 278 -27.53 26.73 -29.94
C THR A 278 -27.74 25.44 -30.73
N ALA A 279 -28.41 25.50 -31.89
CA ALA A 279 -28.69 24.34 -32.74
C ALA A 279 -27.46 23.79 -33.51
N ARG A 280 -26.31 24.48 -33.51
CA ARG A 280 -25.15 24.13 -34.37
C ARG A 280 -23.87 23.76 -33.61
N LEU A 281 -23.98 23.36 -32.35
CA LEU A 281 -22.83 22.90 -31.56
C LEU A 281 -22.48 21.45 -31.92
N LEU A 282 -21.19 21.15 -32.07
CA LEU A 282 -20.70 19.77 -32.17
C LEU A 282 -20.99 18.99 -30.88
N SER A 283 -21.08 17.67 -31.00
CA SER A 283 -21.21 16.78 -29.84
C SER A 283 -20.11 17.05 -28.81
N LEU A 284 -20.46 16.92 -27.54
CA LEU A 284 -19.52 17.01 -26.43
C LEU A 284 -18.39 15.97 -26.58
N ALA A 285 -18.69 14.80 -27.13
CA ALA A 285 -17.70 13.77 -27.45
C ALA A 285 -16.64 14.30 -28.43
N CYS A 286 -17.05 14.85 -29.58
CA CYS A 286 -16.13 15.38 -30.58
C CYS A 286 -15.21 16.45 -29.99
N ARG A 287 -15.78 17.43 -29.27
CA ARG A 287 -15.02 18.52 -28.63
C ARG A 287 -14.01 17.99 -27.59
N LYS A 288 -14.38 16.98 -26.80
CA LYS A 288 -13.46 16.30 -25.87
C LYS A 288 -12.30 15.60 -26.59
N HIS A 289 -12.57 14.90 -27.70
CA HIS A 289 -11.52 14.23 -28.48
C HIS A 289 -10.55 15.23 -29.12
N ILE A 290 -11.03 16.38 -29.58
CA ILE A 290 -10.18 17.47 -30.09
C ILE A 290 -9.22 17.98 -29.00
N VAL A 291 -9.73 18.26 -27.79
CA VAL A 291 -8.90 18.71 -26.66
C VAL A 291 -7.86 17.65 -26.27
N LYS A 292 -8.22 16.36 -26.26
CA LYS A 292 -7.26 15.26 -26.01
C LYS A 292 -6.15 15.21 -27.05
N LEU A 293 -6.52 15.29 -28.33
CA LEU A 293 -5.55 15.30 -29.43
C LEU A 293 -4.59 16.48 -29.29
N ALA A 294 -5.10 17.69 -29.02
CA ALA A 294 -4.29 18.88 -28.79
C ALA A 294 -3.32 18.71 -27.61
N ALA A 295 -3.76 18.12 -26.49
CA ALA A 295 -2.92 17.87 -25.32
C ALA A 295 -1.79 16.86 -25.58
N PHE A 296 -2.05 15.78 -26.32
CA PHE A 296 -1.02 14.79 -26.66
C PHE A 296 0.01 15.34 -27.65
N ILE A 297 -0.44 16.12 -28.64
CA ILE A 297 0.46 16.80 -29.59
C ILE A 297 1.29 17.86 -28.86
N PHE A 298 0.67 18.69 -28.01
CA PHE A 298 1.35 19.68 -27.18
C PHE A 298 2.47 19.05 -26.35
N LYS A 299 2.19 17.93 -25.68
CA LYS A 299 3.19 17.16 -24.91
C LYS A 299 4.38 16.75 -25.77
N HIS A 300 4.12 16.28 -26.99
CA HIS A 300 5.19 15.90 -27.90
C HIS A 300 6.04 17.09 -28.33
N LEU A 301 5.41 18.16 -28.83
CA LEU A 301 6.10 19.36 -29.31
C LEU A 301 6.96 20.01 -28.22
N MET A 302 6.47 20.04 -26.97
CA MET A 302 7.26 20.53 -25.83
C MET A 302 8.53 19.72 -25.57
N LEU A 303 8.57 18.44 -25.95
CA LEU A 303 9.72 17.55 -25.73
C LEU A 303 10.69 17.53 -26.93
N THR A 304 10.20 17.75 -28.16
CA THR A 304 10.99 17.51 -29.38
C THR A 304 11.22 18.74 -30.25
N SER A 305 10.37 19.76 -30.17
CA SER A 305 10.42 20.94 -31.04
C SER A 305 10.83 22.21 -30.29
N ASP A 306 11.50 23.10 -31.02
CA ASP A 306 11.83 24.45 -30.55
C ASP A 306 10.91 25.53 -31.14
N ASP A 307 9.96 25.17 -32.00
CA ASP A 307 9.00 26.11 -32.59
C ASP A 307 7.90 26.53 -31.59
N ASP A 308 8.00 27.77 -31.10
CA ASP A 308 7.03 28.37 -30.17
C ASP A 308 5.65 28.60 -30.80
N THR A 309 5.53 28.71 -32.13
CA THR A 309 4.23 29.01 -32.78
C THR A 309 3.27 27.82 -32.69
N ALA A 310 3.77 26.63 -33.01
CA ALA A 310 3.08 25.36 -32.88
C ALA A 310 2.69 25.05 -31.43
N ILE A 311 3.61 25.29 -30.50
CA ILE A 311 3.41 25.06 -29.06
C ILE A 311 2.33 26.00 -28.52
N ARG A 312 2.37 27.29 -28.88
CA ARG A 312 1.34 28.27 -28.47
C ARG A 312 -0.03 27.94 -29.06
N SER A 313 -0.09 27.52 -30.34
CA SER A 313 -1.34 27.15 -31.00
C SER A 313 -2.00 25.92 -30.35
N THR A 314 -1.23 24.86 -30.12
CA THR A 314 -1.72 23.64 -29.45
C THR A 314 -2.13 23.90 -28.00
N LEU A 315 -1.35 24.69 -27.25
CA LEU A 315 -1.71 25.10 -25.90
C LEU A 315 -2.98 25.97 -25.89
N LYS A 316 -3.15 26.88 -26.86
CA LYS A 316 -4.37 27.69 -26.99
C LYS A 316 -5.61 26.81 -27.12
N GLY A 317 -5.55 25.76 -27.95
CA GLY A 317 -6.65 24.79 -28.08
C GLY A 317 -6.99 24.06 -26.77
N VAL A 318 -5.98 23.68 -25.98
CA VAL A 318 -6.21 23.10 -24.64
C VAL A 318 -6.86 24.13 -23.71
N LEU A 319 -6.40 25.39 -23.73
CA LEU A 319 -6.96 26.46 -22.91
C LEU A 319 -8.37 26.87 -23.33
N ASP A 320 -8.72 26.76 -24.61
CA ASP A 320 -10.08 26.99 -25.10
C ASP A 320 -11.05 25.93 -24.57
N GLY A 321 -10.60 24.68 -24.43
CA GLY A 321 -11.36 23.64 -23.72
C GLY A 321 -11.62 23.99 -22.25
N LEU A 322 -10.63 24.58 -21.56
CA LEU A 322 -10.78 25.08 -20.19
C LEU A 322 -11.66 26.34 -20.11
N ARG A 323 -11.61 27.18 -21.15
CA ARG A 323 -12.48 28.33 -21.29
C ARG A 323 -13.92 27.91 -21.53
N GLY A 324 -14.27 26.71 -22.00
CA GLY A 324 -15.65 26.30 -22.30
C GLY A 324 -16.61 26.31 -21.09
N GLN A 325 -17.92 26.20 -21.33
CA GLN A 325 -18.93 26.09 -20.26
C GLN A 325 -19.15 24.65 -19.77
N ASP A 326 -18.80 23.66 -20.59
CA ASP A 326 -18.98 22.23 -20.28
C ASP A 326 -17.90 21.70 -19.32
N ILE A 327 -18.31 21.16 -18.17
CA ILE A 327 -17.40 20.65 -17.13
C ILE A 327 -16.54 19.50 -17.64
N GLU A 328 -17.10 18.58 -18.43
CA GLU A 328 -16.34 17.46 -18.98
C GLU A 328 -15.23 17.92 -19.93
N LEU A 329 -15.43 19.04 -20.62
CA LEU A 329 -14.43 19.64 -21.50
C LEU A 329 -13.30 20.27 -20.68
N GLN A 330 -13.65 20.99 -19.61
CA GLN A 330 -12.70 21.57 -18.66
C GLN A 330 -11.83 20.50 -18.00
N ILE A 331 -12.44 19.40 -17.52
CA ILE A 331 -11.70 18.25 -16.95
C ILE A 331 -10.73 17.67 -17.97
N THR A 332 -11.19 17.46 -19.21
CA THR A 332 -10.36 16.92 -20.28
C THR A 332 -9.15 17.82 -20.60
N ALA A 333 -9.33 19.14 -20.56
CA ALA A 333 -8.24 20.10 -20.74
C ALA A 333 -7.23 20.04 -19.58
N LEU A 334 -7.70 19.97 -18.33
CA LEU A 334 -6.84 19.85 -17.15
C LEU A 334 -6.06 18.53 -17.13
N ASP A 335 -6.71 17.41 -17.43
CA ASP A 335 -6.06 16.09 -17.55
C ASP A 335 -4.98 16.11 -18.65
N GLY A 336 -5.25 16.80 -19.76
CA GLY A 336 -4.28 17.04 -20.82
C GLY A 336 -3.02 17.76 -20.35
N LEU A 337 -3.18 18.85 -19.57
CA LEU A 337 -2.06 19.58 -18.97
C LEU A 337 -1.30 18.71 -17.95
N LEU A 338 -2.02 17.99 -17.08
CA LEU A 338 -1.40 17.10 -16.08
C LEU A 338 -0.59 15.98 -16.71
N HIS A 339 -1.04 15.40 -17.82
CA HIS A 339 -0.34 14.32 -18.52
C HIS A 339 1.05 14.74 -19.05
N PHE A 340 1.24 16.02 -19.33
CA PHE A 340 2.56 16.59 -19.65
C PHE A 340 3.39 16.84 -18.38
N ILE A 341 2.80 17.49 -17.37
CA ILE A 341 3.58 17.94 -16.20
C ILE A 341 4.01 16.75 -15.31
N SER A 342 3.17 15.71 -15.22
CA SER A 342 3.31 14.58 -14.31
C SER A 342 4.15 13.41 -14.84
N THR A 343 4.75 13.50 -16.04
CA THR A 343 5.59 12.40 -16.55
C THR A 343 6.82 12.18 -15.67
N PRO A 344 7.05 10.94 -15.15
CA PRO A 344 8.18 10.63 -14.29
C PRO A 344 9.48 10.72 -15.07
N THR A 345 10.48 11.36 -14.46
CA THR A 345 11.82 11.54 -15.02
C THR A 345 12.66 10.27 -14.85
N LYS A 346 13.18 9.71 -15.93
CA LYS A 346 14.31 8.77 -15.85
C LYS A 346 15.59 9.57 -15.53
N GLU A 347 16.43 9.05 -14.63
CA GLU A 347 17.61 9.76 -14.09
C GLU A 347 18.58 10.31 -15.15
N LYS A 348 18.63 9.73 -16.35
CA LYS A 348 19.54 10.13 -17.43
C LYS A 348 19.07 11.33 -18.28
N GLU A 349 17.84 11.80 -18.13
CA GLU A 349 17.26 12.90 -18.94
C GLU A 349 16.72 14.08 -18.08
N ALA A 350 17.03 14.10 -16.79
CA ALA A 350 16.43 15.01 -15.82
C ALA A 350 16.66 16.51 -16.14
N ASP A 351 17.85 16.87 -16.64
CA ASP A 351 18.20 18.28 -16.92
C ASP A 351 17.43 18.84 -18.12
N ILE A 352 17.28 18.07 -19.20
CA ILE A 352 16.55 18.48 -20.40
C ILE A 352 15.06 18.62 -20.06
N ILE A 353 14.49 17.66 -19.34
CA ILE A 353 13.08 17.70 -18.94
C ILE A 353 12.82 18.86 -17.97
N SER A 354 13.76 19.16 -17.06
CA SER A 354 13.67 20.32 -16.18
C SER A 354 13.65 21.63 -16.98
N GLN A 355 14.53 21.78 -17.98
CA GLN A 355 14.53 22.96 -18.87
C GLN A 355 13.21 23.10 -19.65
N ARG A 356 12.67 21.99 -20.19
CA ARG A 356 11.38 22.00 -20.91
C ARG A 356 10.20 22.35 -19.98
N LYS A 357 10.22 21.89 -18.71
CA LYS A 357 9.22 22.26 -17.69
C LYS A 357 9.29 23.75 -17.33
N THR A 358 10.49 24.33 -17.23
CA THR A 358 10.65 25.78 -17.00
C THR A 358 10.13 26.58 -18.21
N ARG A 359 10.43 26.15 -19.44
CA ARG A 359 9.89 26.78 -20.67
C ARG A 359 8.37 26.71 -20.72
N PHE A 360 7.77 25.60 -20.31
CA PHE A 360 6.31 25.50 -20.18
C PHE A 360 5.76 26.49 -19.16
N ALA A 361 6.36 26.60 -17.98
CA ALA A 361 5.84 27.48 -16.94
C ALA A 361 5.88 28.96 -17.33
N THR A 362 6.91 29.39 -18.08
CA THR A 362 6.97 30.75 -18.65
C THR A 362 5.89 30.96 -19.71
N LEU A 363 5.68 29.99 -20.62
CA LEU A 363 4.60 30.05 -21.61
C LEU A 363 3.21 30.08 -20.96
N ALA A 364 2.99 29.27 -19.93
CA ALA A 364 1.76 29.24 -19.17
C ALA A 364 1.47 30.58 -18.46
N HIS A 365 2.52 31.26 -17.98
CA HIS A 365 2.40 32.60 -17.43
C HIS A 365 1.98 33.62 -18.51
N GLU A 366 2.68 33.64 -19.65
CA GLU A 366 2.39 34.56 -20.76
C GLU A 366 0.99 34.37 -21.36
N MET A 367 0.53 33.12 -21.47
CA MET A 367 -0.78 32.79 -22.04
C MET A 367 -1.95 32.93 -21.06
N GLY A 368 -1.69 33.36 -19.82
CA GLY A 368 -2.74 33.61 -18.83
C GLY A 368 -3.39 32.34 -18.27
N VAL A 369 -2.61 31.26 -18.08
CA VAL A 369 -3.13 30.01 -17.48
C VAL A 369 -3.56 30.22 -16.03
N PHE A 370 -2.77 30.96 -15.23
CA PHE A 370 -3.07 31.24 -13.82
C PHE A 370 -4.42 31.96 -13.59
N PRO A 371 -4.72 33.09 -14.27
CA PRO A 371 -6.03 33.73 -14.13
C PRO A 371 -7.16 32.84 -14.68
N LEU A 372 -6.91 32.03 -15.71
CA LEU A 372 -7.92 31.11 -16.23
C LEU A 372 -8.26 30.01 -15.22
N LEU A 373 -7.26 29.41 -14.57
CA LEU A 373 -7.47 28.41 -13.51
C LEU A 373 -8.25 28.98 -12.33
N HIS A 374 -7.88 30.20 -11.87
CA HIS A 374 -8.57 30.88 -10.77
C HIS A 374 -10.02 31.23 -11.12
N ASN A 375 -10.26 31.82 -12.31
CA ASN A 375 -11.61 32.15 -12.77
C ASN A 375 -12.48 30.90 -12.99
N THR A 376 -11.89 29.82 -13.48
CA THR A 376 -12.61 28.54 -13.66
C THR A 376 -13.01 27.95 -12.30
N ALA A 377 -12.11 28.01 -11.30
CA ALA A 377 -12.44 27.62 -9.94
C ALA A 377 -13.57 28.47 -9.35
N ALA A 378 -13.51 29.81 -9.49
CA ALA A 378 -14.56 30.71 -9.00
C ALA A 378 -15.92 30.44 -9.69
N ARG A 379 -15.93 30.23 -11.01
CA ARG A 379 -17.15 29.89 -11.77
C ARG A 379 -17.72 28.52 -11.39
N ALA A 380 -16.87 27.53 -11.15
CA ALA A 380 -17.29 26.20 -10.73
C ALA A 380 -17.97 26.24 -9.33
N LEU A 381 -17.52 27.14 -8.45
CA LEU A 381 -18.17 27.38 -7.16
C LEU A 381 -19.53 28.09 -7.30
N HIS A 382 -19.68 28.98 -8.28
CA HIS A 382 -20.94 29.67 -8.59
C HIS A 382 -22.02 28.76 -9.21
N ALA A 383 -21.63 27.89 -10.16
CA ALA A 383 -22.57 27.05 -10.92
C ALA A 383 -23.28 25.96 -10.07
N GLY A 384 -22.83 25.72 -8.83
CA GLY A 384 -23.47 24.80 -7.90
C GLY A 384 -24.87 25.25 -7.40
N GLU A 385 -25.31 26.46 -7.73
CA GLU A 385 -26.63 27.01 -7.34
C GLU A 385 -27.81 26.42 -8.14
N VAL A 386 -27.58 25.87 -9.33
CA VAL A 386 -28.66 25.62 -10.33
C VAL A 386 -28.95 24.13 -10.57
N GLN A 387 -28.04 23.21 -10.23
CA GLN A 387 -28.19 21.77 -10.51
C GLN A 387 -27.83 20.90 -9.29
N PRO A 388 -28.45 19.72 -9.12
CA PRO A 388 -28.03 18.76 -8.11
C PRO A 388 -26.54 18.42 -8.30
N ILE A 389 -25.85 18.28 -7.17
CA ILE A 389 -24.39 18.16 -7.09
C ILE A 389 -23.97 16.81 -7.69
N ASP A 390 -23.51 16.84 -8.95
CA ASP A 390 -23.05 15.66 -9.68
C ASP A 390 -21.53 15.44 -9.56
N ALA A 391 -21.09 14.17 -9.60
CA ALA A 391 -19.68 13.74 -9.53
C ALA A 391 -18.66 14.48 -10.44
N PRO A 392 -19.00 15.02 -11.64
CA PRO A 392 -18.07 15.76 -12.47
C PRO A 392 -17.53 17.06 -11.83
N PHE A 393 -18.35 17.76 -11.04
CA PHE A 393 -17.92 19.03 -10.41
C PHE A 393 -16.77 18.83 -9.42
N ASP A 394 -16.79 17.73 -8.69
CA ASP A 394 -15.79 17.45 -7.67
C ASP A 394 -14.46 17.05 -8.28
N ILE A 395 -14.52 16.31 -9.40
CA ILE A 395 -13.36 16.01 -10.22
C ILE A 395 -12.72 17.31 -10.70
N LEU A 396 -13.51 18.26 -11.21
CA LEU A 396 -13.00 19.56 -11.67
C LEU A 396 -12.28 20.34 -10.55
N LEU A 397 -12.92 20.51 -9.38
CA LEU A 397 -12.30 21.21 -8.25
C LEU A 397 -11.07 20.50 -7.68
N SER A 398 -10.94 19.18 -7.86
CA SER A 398 -9.72 18.44 -7.49
C SER A 398 -8.56 18.65 -8.46
N ARG A 399 -8.84 18.86 -9.75
CA ARG A 399 -7.83 18.97 -10.81
C ARG A 399 -7.23 20.37 -10.93
N LEU A 400 -8.03 21.41 -10.70
CA LEU A 400 -7.61 22.81 -10.81
C LEU A 400 -6.39 23.16 -9.92
N PRO A 401 -6.38 22.84 -8.62
CA PRO A 401 -5.27 23.19 -7.73
C PRO A 401 -4.01 22.35 -8.01
N LEU A 402 -4.19 21.12 -8.48
CA LEU A 402 -3.10 20.24 -8.88
C LEU A 402 -2.38 20.82 -10.10
N VAL A 403 -3.10 21.22 -11.15
CA VAL A 403 -2.49 21.88 -12.32
C VAL A 403 -1.79 23.18 -11.90
N PHE A 404 -2.44 24.00 -11.06
CA PHE A 404 -1.87 25.26 -10.57
C PHE A 404 -0.51 25.06 -9.89
N THR A 405 -0.42 24.15 -8.91
CA THR A 405 0.82 23.88 -8.17
C THR A 405 1.92 23.28 -9.05
N GLN A 406 1.54 22.38 -9.95
CA GLN A 406 2.46 21.75 -10.91
C GLN A 406 3.01 22.75 -11.95
N CYS A 407 2.24 23.78 -12.31
CA CYS A 407 2.72 24.90 -13.13
C CYS A 407 3.66 25.86 -12.38
N LEU A 408 3.55 25.95 -11.05
CA LEU A 408 4.42 26.81 -10.23
C LEU A 408 5.79 26.18 -9.94
N ALA A 409 5.87 24.86 -9.76
CA ALA A 409 7.10 24.17 -9.37
C ALA A 409 8.34 24.50 -10.26
N PRO A 410 8.23 24.58 -11.60
CA PRO A 410 9.38 24.93 -12.44
C PRO A 410 9.84 26.39 -12.34
N LEU A 411 9.04 27.27 -11.72
CA LEU A 411 9.35 28.69 -11.51
C LEU A 411 10.11 28.95 -10.19
N GLU A 412 10.45 27.93 -9.40
CA GLU A 412 11.23 28.08 -8.16
C GLU A 412 12.57 28.78 -8.36
N LYS A 413 13.16 28.70 -9.55
CA LYS A 413 14.39 29.43 -9.90
C LYS A 413 14.19 30.94 -10.07
N ASN A 414 12.95 31.40 -10.25
CA ASN A 414 12.59 32.81 -10.42
C ASN A 414 11.67 33.28 -9.28
N GLU A 415 12.25 33.40 -8.09
CA GLU A 415 11.55 33.62 -6.83
C GLU A 415 10.65 34.88 -6.83
N SER A 416 11.04 35.94 -7.54
CA SER A 416 10.27 37.19 -7.63
C SER A 416 8.93 37.02 -8.33
N VAL A 417 8.91 36.31 -9.46
CA VAL A 417 7.71 36.02 -10.24
C VAL A 417 6.81 35.05 -9.47
N LEU A 418 7.42 34.03 -8.87
CA LEU A 418 6.72 33.04 -8.06
C LEU A 418 5.98 33.68 -6.88
N LYS A 419 6.67 34.51 -6.09
CA LYS A 419 6.09 35.24 -4.96
C LYS A 419 4.95 36.17 -5.39
N LYS A 420 5.12 36.87 -6.52
CA LYS A 420 4.09 37.75 -7.08
C LYS A 420 2.84 36.96 -7.48
N LEU A 421 3.00 35.86 -8.21
CA LEU A 421 1.88 35.01 -8.65
C LEU A 421 1.08 34.44 -7.48
N VAL A 422 1.76 33.90 -6.47
CA VAL A 422 1.07 33.35 -5.29
C VAL A 422 0.33 34.47 -4.55
N ARG A 423 0.94 35.64 -4.36
CA ARG A 423 0.27 36.77 -3.73
C ARG A 423 -0.97 37.22 -4.51
N ASP A 424 -0.84 37.41 -5.82
CA ASP A 424 -1.88 37.99 -6.67
C ASP A 424 -3.10 37.04 -6.82
N TYR A 425 -2.90 35.71 -6.79
CA TYR A 425 -3.99 34.73 -6.98
C TYR A 425 -4.43 33.97 -5.72
N CYS A 426 -3.57 33.86 -4.69
CA CYS A 426 -3.91 33.11 -3.46
C CYS A 426 -4.23 34.02 -2.26
N VAL A 427 -3.68 35.24 -2.20
CA VAL A 427 -3.80 36.11 -1.00
C VAL A 427 -4.60 37.39 -1.27
N ALA A 428 -4.27 38.12 -2.34
CA ALA A 428 -4.88 39.42 -2.63
C ALA A 428 -6.42 39.38 -2.80
N PRO A 429 -7.01 38.38 -3.49
CA PRO A 429 -8.47 38.30 -3.63
C PRO A 429 -9.18 38.08 -2.30
N VAL A 430 -8.57 37.34 -1.36
CA VAL A 430 -9.11 37.10 -0.02
C VAL A 430 -9.10 38.38 0.82
N LEU A 431 -8.02 39.17 0.73
CA LEU A 431 -7.91 40.44 1.46
C LEU A 431 -8.87 41.51 0.92
N ALA A 432 -9.12 41.51 -0.39
CA ALA A 432 -10.00 42.46 -1.04
C ALA A 432 -11.49 42.13 -0.89
N ALA A 433 -11.86 40.88 -0.62
CA ALA A 433 -13.25 40.45 -0.61
C ALA A 433 -14.08 41.06 0.53
N SER A 434 -15.29 41.52 0.17
CA SER A 434 -16.35 41.82 1.12
C SER A 434 -17.23 40.58 1.33
N PRO A 435 -17.55 40.20 2.58
CA PRO A 435 -18.46 39.06 2.84
C PRO A 435 -19.87 39.26 2.29
N SER A 436 -20.26 40.51 1.98
CA SER A 436 -21.56 40.86 1.41
C SER A 436 -21.62 40.73 -0.11
N ASP A 437 -20.47 40.69 -0.80
CA ASP A 437 -20.42 40.57 -2.26
C ASP A 437 -20.11 39.13 -2.65
N ARG A 438 -21.12 38.47 -3.24
CA ARG A 438 -21.06 37.06 -3.62
C ARG A 438 -19.94 36.75 -4.61
N ARG A 439 -19.73 37.60 -5.62
CA ARG A 439 -18.71 37.36 -6.65
C ARG A 439 -17.30 37.46 -6.06
N MET A 440 -17.10 38.40 -5.14
CA MET A 440 -15.82 38.53 -4.44
C MET A 440 -15.57 37.34 -3.50
N LEU A 441 -16.62 36.84 -2.84
CA LEU A 441 -16.53 35.67 -1.96
C LEU A 441 -16.16 34.39 -2.73
N GLU A 442 -16.72 34.19 -3.91
CA GLU A 442 -16.38 33.05 -4.79
C GLU A 442 -14.93 33.12 -5.25
N GLN A 443 -14.45 34.31 -5.65
CA GLN A 443 -13.05 34.55 -6.00
C GLN A 443 -12.11 34.30 -4.81
N ALA A 444 -12.48 34.76 -3.62
CA ALA A 444 -11.73 34.51 -2.39
C ALA A 444 -11.70 33.01 -2.03
N THR A 445 -12.79 32.30 -2.25
CA THR A 445 -12.87 30.85 -1.98
C THR A 445 -12.02 30.05 -2.97
N ALA A 446 -12.02 30.43 -4.25
CA ALA A 446 -11.10 29.88 -5.25
C ALA A 446 -9.63 30.09 -4.83
N SER A 447 -9.30 31.27 -4.29
CA SER A 447 -7.96 31.55 -3.75
C SER A 447 -7.61 30.65 -2.55
N CYS A 448 -8.54 30.40 -1.63
CA CYS A 448 -8.35 29.48 -0.51
C CYS A 448 -8.11 28.03 -1.00
N LEU A 449 -8.85 27.60 -2.01
CA LEU A 449 -8.69 26.29 -2.64
C LEU A 449 -7.28 26.13 -3.25
N LEU A 450 -6.82 27.10 -4.04
CA LEU A 450 -5.47 27.06 -4.63
C LEU A 450 -4.37 27.10 -3.57
N LEU A 451 -4.55 27.93 -2.54
CA LEU A 451 -3.60 28.05 -1.43
C LEU A 451 -3.48 26.73 -0.64
N SER A 452 -4.59 26.03 -0.43
CA SER A 452 -4.60 24.74 0.28
C SER A 452 -3.74 23.68 -0.43
N ALA A 453 -3.76 23.66 -1.76
CA ALA A 453 -2.91 22.78 -2.56
C ALA A 453 -1.45 23.24 -2.56
N LEU A 454 -1.20 24.55 -2.56
CA LEU A 454 0.15 25.09 -2.47
C LEU A 454 0.84 24.70 -1.16
N PHE A 455 0.11 24.63 -0.05
CA PHE A 455 0.65 24.13 1.22
C PHE A 455 1.16 22.68 1.14
N LEU A 456 0.55 21.85 0.29
CA LEU A 456 1.00 20.48 0.06
C LEU A 456 2.24 20.40 -0.84
N ALA A 457 2.37 21.33 -1.79
CA ALA A 457 3.48 21.36 -2.75
C ALA A 457 4.72 22.12 -2.23
N ASN A 458 4.53 23.30 -1.65
CA ASN A 458 5.57 24.17 -1.13
C ASN A 458 5.07 24.98 0.08
N ALA A 459 5.06 24.34 1.26
CA ALA A 459 4.60 24.90 2.52
C ALA A 459 5.29 26.21 2.92
N LYS A 460 6.59 26.34 2.67
CA LYS A 460 7.39 27.53 3.03
C LYS A 460 6.93 28.77 2.25
N LEU A 461 6.73 28.63 0.94
CA LEU A 461 6.25 29.71 0.08
C LEU A 461 4.82 30.13 0.44
N ALA A 462 3.94 29.15 0.67
CA ALA A 462 2.56 29.40 1.07
C ALA A 462 2.48 30.16 2.41
N LEU A 463 3.22 29.70 3.43
CA LEU A 463 3.27 30.36 4.73
C LEU A 463 3.85 31.77 4.63
N TRP A 464 4.94 31.96 3.88
CA TRP A 464 5.51 33.28 3.64
C TRP A 464 4.46 34.24 3.05
N CYS A 465 3.70 33.82 2.04
CA CYS A 465 2.64 34.65 1.44
C CYS A 465 1.54 35.03 2.44
N VAL A 466 1.12 34.11 3.30
CA VAL A 466 0.13 34.40 4.36
C VAL A 466 0.71 35.39 5.38
N GLN A 467 1.97 35.21 5.79
CA GLN A 467 2.63 36.09 6.75
C GLN A 467 2.87 37.52 6.24
N GLN A 468 2.98 37.70 4.93
CA GLN A 468 3.13 39.04 4.33
C GLN A 468 1.82 39.85 4.28
N SER A 469 0.70 39.32 4.78
CA SER A 469 -0.62 39.99 4.75
C SER A 469 -0.78 41.20 5.73
N ALA A 470 0.30 41.95 5.99
CA ALA A 470 0.52 42.95 7.07
C ALA A 470 1.25 42.37 8.29
N ASN A 471 1.88 43.26 9.09
CA ASN A 471 3.01 43.03 10.03
C ASN A 471 2.99 41.77 10.92
N ASP A 472 1.82 41.18 11.21
CA ASP A 472 1.68 40.00 12.10
C ASP A 472 1.15 38.73 11.38
N GLY A 473 0.92 38.78 10.06
CA GLY A 473 0.47 37.64 9.24
C GLY A 473 -0.96 37.14 9.49
N SER A 474 -1.72 37.82 10.35
CA SER A 474 -3.05 37.40 10.82
C SER A 474 -4.22 37.93 9.96
N ALA A 475 -4.00 38.89 9.07
CA ALA A 475 -5.07 39.57 8.33
C ALA A 475 -5.79 38.63 7.35
N PHE A 476 -5.05 37.75 6.68
CA PHE A 476 -5.63 36.73 5.80
C PHE A 476 -6.62 35.84 6.57
N LEU A 477 -6.21 35.30 7.73
CA LEU A 477 -7.07 34.43 8.53
C LEU A 477 -8.20 35.18 9.23
N THR A 478 -8.02 36.48 9.49
CA THR A 478 -9.12 37.35 9.95
C THR A 478 -10.21 37.48 8.89
N LYS A 479 -9.84 37.61 7.61
CA LYS A 479 -10.82 37.60 6.51
C LYS A 479 -11.53 36.26 6.35
N VAL A 480 -10.81 35.15 6.50
CA VAL A 480 -11.43 33.81 6.50
C VAL A 480 -12.43 33.66 7.66
N HIS A 481 -12.12 34.21 8.84
CA HIS A 481 -13.09 34.30 9.94
C HIS A 481 -14.35 35.10 9.55
N ASP A 482 -14.19 36.26 8.90
CA ASP A 482 -15.33 37.07 8.45
C ASP A 482 -16.22 36.29 7.47
N PHE A 483 -15.64 35.48 6.58
CA PHE A 483 -16.39 34.61 5.67
C PHE A 483 -17.19 33.54 6.42
N LEU A 484 -16.57 32.88 7.41
CA LEU A 484 -17.23 31.87 8.23
C LEU A 484 -18.41 32.47 9.01
N VAL A 485 -18.24 33.64 9.62
CA VAL A 485 -19.32 34.32 10.34
C VAL A 485 -20.44 34.74 9.40
N ALA A 486 -20.11 35.31 8.24
CA ALA A 486 -21.09 35.73 7.24
C ALA A 486 -21.88 34.54 6.66
N SER A 487 -21.28 33.35 6.59
CA SER A 487 -21.94 32.16 6.03
C SER A 487 -23.22 31.73 6.76
N ASN A 488 -23.34 32.08 8.05
CA ASN A 488 -24.55 31.85 8.83
C ASN A 488 -25.76 32.69 8.34
N THR A 489 -25.51 33.71 7.53
CA THR A 489 -26.53 34.64 7.00
C THR A 489 -26.84 34.40 5.51
N PHE A 490 -26.19 33.42 4.88
CA PHE A 490 -26.43 33.13 3.47
C PHE A 490 -27.82 32.53 3.26
N VAL A 491 -28.48 32.95 2.18
CA VAL A 491 -29.82 32.46 1.78
C VAL A 491 -29.72 31.13 1.01
N ASP A 492 -28.49 30.67 0.72
CA ASP A 492 -28.21 29.52 -0.14
C ASP A 492 -28.62 28.17 0.46
N PRO A 493 -28.81 27.14 -0.39
CA PRO A 493 -28.92 25.76 0.04
C PRO A 493 -27.76 25.33 0.96
N ARG A 494 -28.10 24.68 2.08
CA ARG A 494 -27.11 24.17 3.06
C ARG A 494 -25.91 23.42 2.44
N PRO A 495 -26.07 22.55 1.42
CA PRO A 495 -24.93 21.85 0.82
C PRO A 495 -23.88 22.77 0.18
N ILE A 496 -24.30 23.90 -0.40
CA ILE A 496 -23.39 24.87 -1.03
C ILE A 496 -22.60 25.61 0.05
N VAL A 497 -23.30 26.09 1.08
CA VAL A 497 -22.67 26.77 2.23
C VAL A 497 -21.65 25.86 2.90
N ARG A 498 -22.00 24.57 3.09
CA ARG A 498 -21.08 23.55 3.65
C ARG A 498 -19.81 23.40 2.81
N ARG A 499 -19.92 23.29 1.50
CA ARG A 499 -18.75 23.16 0.61
C ARG A 499 -17.81 24.36 0.71
N LEU A 500 -18.35 25.58 0.79
CA LEU A 500 -17.55 26.80 0.98
C LEU A 500 -16.83 26.76 2.34
N GLN A 501 -17.55 26.41 3.41
CA GLN A 501 -16.98 26.24 4.75
C GLN A 501 -15.88 25.18 4.78
N GLU A 502 -16.06 24.04 4.10
CA GLU A 502 -15.05 22.98 4.00
C GLU A 502 -13.77 23.49 3.35
N ILE A 503 -13.85 24.25 2.24
CA ILE A 503 -12.68 24.85 1.58
C ILE A 503 -11.96 25.84 2.51
N TRP A 504 -12.71 26.68 3.21
CA TRP A 504 -12.13 27.67 4.13
C TRP A 504 -11.45 27.01 5.32
N VAL A 505 -12.13 26.08 5.98
CA VAL A 505 -11.60 25.34 7.14
C VAL A 505 -10.42 24.47 6.71
N ASP A 506 -10.46 23.82 5.56
CA ASP A 506 -9.30 23.08 5.04
C ASP A 506 -8.09 23.98 4.79
N CYS A 507 -8.30 25.20 4.28
CA CYS A 507 -7.23 26.18 4.12
C CYS A 507 -6.59 26.52 5.48
N VAL A 508 -7.40 26.75 6.51
CA VAL A 508 -6.90 26.98 7.89
C VAL A 508 -6.15 25.74 8.40
N ALA A 509 -6.67 24.54 8.19
CA ALA A 509 -6.02 23.29 8.60
C ALA A 509 -4.66 23.08 7.93
N SER A 510 -4.53 23.47 6.65
CA SER A 510 -3.26 23.46 5.92
C SER A 510 -2.25 24.47 6.50
N VAL A 511 -2.70 25.68 6.87
CA VAL A 511 -1.84 26.68 7.54
C VAL A 511 -1.34 26.13 8.88
N CYS A 512 -2.22 25.54 9.71
CA CYS A 512 -1.85 24.97 11.00
C CYS A 512 -0.94 23.74 10.90
N GLY A 513 -0.88 23.08 9.74
CA GLY A 513 -0.02 21.90 9.51
C GLY A 513 1.47 22.22 9.33
N VAL A 514 1.84 23.50 9.25
CA VAL A 514 3.23 23.95 9.02
C VAL A 514 3.79 24.63 10.26
N GLU A 515 5.10 24.52 10.47
CA GLU A 515 5.82 25.23 11.53
C GLU A 515 5.48 26.73 11.54
N ASN A 516 5.19 27.29 12.73
CA ASN A 516 4.76 28.68 12.94
C ASN A 516 3.42 29.09 12.31
N GLY A 517 2.68 28.19 11.65
CA GLY A 517 1.38 28.52 11.06
C GLY A 517 0.26 28.71 12.11
N THR A 518 0.32 28.01 13.24
CA THR A 518 -0.63 28.16 14.35
C THR A 518 -0.57 29.56 14.98
N ALA A 519 0.59 30.22 14.95
CA ALA A 519 0.77 31.58 15.45
C ALA A 519 -0.02 32.62 14.65
N CYS A 520 -0.29 32.36 13.37
CA CYS A 520 -1.06 33.26 12.51
C CYS A 520 -2.57 33.23 12.81
N VAL A 521 -3.08 32.21 13.52
CA VAL A 521 -4.52 32.01 13.76
C VAL A 521 -5.04 32.98 14.84
N PRO A 522 -5.93 33.94 14.49
CA PRO A 522 -6.50 34.90 15.44
C PRO A 522 -7.38 34.21 16.49
N SER A 523 -7.44 34.78 17.71
CA SER A 523 -8.25 34.22 18.81
C SER A 523 -9.73 34.09 18.47
N LEU A 524 -10.31 35.05 17.73
CA LEU A 524 -11.70 35.01 17.27
C LEU A 524 -11.98 33.80 16.36
N LEU A 525 -11.06 33.49 15.44
CA LEU A 525 -11.18 32.34 14.55
C LEU A 525 -11.11 31.02 15.33
N ARG A 526 -10.27 30.95 16.38
CA ARG A 526 -10.20 29.75 17.26
C ARG A 526 -11.55 29.48 17.92
N VAL A 527 -12.19 30.51 18.45
CA VAL A 527 -13.50 30.41 19.10
C VAL A 527 -14.55 29.93 18.10
N GLU A 528 -14.56 30.47 16.88
CA GLU A 528 -15.53 30.07 15.86
C GLU A 528 -15.37 28.61 15.43
N ILE A 529 -14.13 28.16 15.16
CA ILE A 529 -13.85 26.76 14.84
C ILE A 529 -14.25 25.83 16.01
N TYR A 530 -14.04 26.28 17.25
CA TYR A 530 -14.43 25.50 18.43
C TYR A 530 -15.95 25.40 18.58
N LYS A 531 -16.71 26.44 18.23
CA LYS A 531 -18.19 26.36 18.17
C LYS A 531 -18.66 25.37 17.11
N MET A 532 -18.00 25.32 15.95
CA MET A 532 -18.34 24.36 14.88
C MET A 532 -18.21 22.91 15.35
N LEU A 533 -17.26 22.60 16.24
CA LEU A 533 -17.12 21.27 16.87
C LEU A 533 -18.21 20.95 17.91
N ARG A 534 -18.77 21.98 18.57
CA ARG A 534 -19.82 21.82 19.60
C ARG A 534 -21.24 21.86 19.03
N ALA A 535 -21.43 22.41 17.84
CA ALA A 535 -22.74 22.48 17.19
C ALA A 535 -23.30 21.06 16.92
N ALA A 536 -24.59 20.86 17.23
CA ALA A 536 -25.31 19.63 16.88
C ALA A 536 -25.60 19.67 15.38
N LEU A 537 -24.81 18.93 14.60
CA LEU A 537 -24.87 18.93 13.14
C LEU A 537 -24.95 17.49 12.64
N ASP A 538 -25.71 17.28 11.56
CA ASP A 538 -26.09 15.97 10.99
C ASP A 538 -24.88 15.11 10.58
N HIS A 539 -25.08 13.81 10.36
CA HIS A 539 -24.04 12.86 9.90
C HIS A 539 -23.31 13.29 8.61
N ASP A 540 -23.89 14.21 7.83
CA ASP A 540 -23.31 14.72 6.58
C ASP A 540 -22.17 15.75 6.79
N ASP A 541 -21.97 16.27 8.01
CA ASP A 541 -20.97 17.31 8.32
C ASP A 541 -19.61 16.73 8.79
N LEU A 542 -19.35 15.46 8.49
CA LEU A 542 -18.18 14.75 9.03
C LEU A 542 -16.83 15.33 8.54
N VAL A 543 -16.75 15.75 7.27
CA VAL A 543 -15.54 16.36 6.69
C VAL A 543 -15.19 17.65 7.43
N LEU A 544 -16.19 18.53 7.59
CA LEU A 544 -16.05 19.79 8.29
C LEU A 544 -15.62 19.59 9.76
N ARG A 545 -16.23 18.62 10.45
CA ARG A 545 -15.85 18.24 11.83
C ARG A 545 -14.42 17.73 11.92
N ALA A 546 -14.01 16.88 10.98
CA ALA A 546 -12.66 16.31 10.97
C ALA A 546 -11.59 17.40 10.74
N SER A 547 -11.85 18.35 9.84
CA SER A 547 -10.93 19.47 9.60
C SER A 547 -10.89 20.47 10.76
N ALA A 548 -12.04 20.79 11.36
CA ALA A 548 -12.09 21.63 12.57
C ALA A 548 -11.36 20.99 13.76
N LEU A 549 -11.51 19.67 13.93
CA LEU A 549 -10.83 18.90 14.96
C LEU A 549 -9.31 18.91 14.77
N SER A 550 -8.83 18.67 13.55
CA SER A 550 -7.39 18.72 13.22
C SER A 550 -6.78 20.08 13.57
N ILE A 551 -7.48 21.19 13.29
CA ILE A 551 -7.02 22.55 13.65
C ILE A 551 -6.93 22.70 15.17
N GLN A 552 -7.99 22.37 15.90
CA GLN A 552 -8.05 22.58 17.34
C GLN A 552 -6.99 21.75 18.08
N ILE A 553 -6.74 20.51 17.65
CA ILE A 553 -5.68 19.70 18.25
C ILE A 553 -4.30 20.31 18.00
N LYS A 554 -4.00 20.73 16.77
CA LYS A 554 -2.70 21.36 16.45
C LYS A 554 -2.46 22.63 17.27
N ILE A 555 -3.50 23.43 17.49
CA ILE A 555 -3.42 24.62 18.36
C ILE A 555 -3.22 24.20 19.81
N ALA A 556 -4.01 23.25 20.31
CA ALA A 556 -3.96 22.80 21.70
C ALA A 556 -2.61 22.13 22.07
N VAL A 557 -1.96 21.45 21.12
CA VAL A 557 -0.59 20.92 21.28
C VAL A 557 0.42 22.06 21.49
N VAL A 558 0.37 23.10 20.65
CA VAL A 558 1.29 24.25 20.76
C VAL A 558 1.08 25.03 22.06
N GLU A 559 -0.18 25.13 22.52
CA GLU A 559 -0.55 25.77 23.79
C GLU A 559 -0.32 24.87 25.02
N LYS A 560 0.07 23.60 24.83
CA LYS A 560 0.19 22.59 25.90
C LYS A 560 -1.10 22.40 26.71
N ALA A 561 -2.26 22.63 26.08
CA ALA A 561 -3.57 22.54 26.71
C ALA A 561 -4.07 21.09 26.86
N LEU A 562 -3.48 20.15 26.11
CA LEU A 562 -3.85 18.72 26.10
C LEU A 562 -3.23 17.92 27.26
N ASP A 563 -2.20 18.45 27.92
CA ASP A 563 -1.54 17.81 29.07
C ASP A 563 -2.28 18.05 30.40
N ALA A 564 -3.28 18.93 30.40
CA ALA A 564 -4.09 19.23 31.58
C ALA A 564 -5.31 18.31 31.64
N ASP A 565 -5.72 17.88 32.85
CA ASP A 565 -6.99 17.19 33.15
C ASP A 565 -8.20 18.14 32.97
N SER A 566 -8.23 18.88 31.86
CA SER A 566 -9.27 19.82 31.52
C SER A 566 -10.44 19.10 30.85
N THR A 567 -11.65 19.57 31.11
CA THR A 567 -12.86 19.09 30.43
C THR A 567 -12.78 19.28 28.91
N ASP A 568 -12.05 20.30 28.46
CA ASP A 568 -11.90 20.62 27.04
C ASP A 568 -10.94 19.65 26.33
N ALA A 569 -9.86 19.21 26.97
CA ALA A 569 -8.98 18.18 26.44
C ALA A 569 -9.72 16.84 26.27
N GLN A 570 -10.49 16.43 27.28
CA GLN A 570 -11.30 15.21 27.21
C GLN A 570 -12.35 15.29 26.09
N PHE A 571 -13.02 16.46 25.94
CA PHE A 571 -13.96 16.69 24.84
C PHE A 571 -13.30 16.52 23.47
N LEU A 572 -12.11 17.09 23.26
CA LEU A 572 -11.38 16.94 21.99
C LEU A 572 -11.03 15.48 21.71
N ILE A 573 -10.54 14.74 22.72
CA ILE A 573 -10.19 13.32 22.60
C ILE A 573 -11.41 12.48 22.22
N ASP A 574 -12.55 12.69 22.88
CA ASP A 574 -13.78 11.96 22.56
C ASP A 574 -14.26 12.24 21.12
N ARG A 575 -14.12 13.48 20.64
CA ARG A 575 -14.41 13.84 19.25
C ARG A 575 -13.49 13.18 18.22
N ILE A 576 -12.21 12.94 18.55
CA ILE A 576 -11.30 12.18 17.66
C ILE A 576 -11.87 10.80 17.38
N PHE A 577 -12.26 10.10 18.43
CA PHE A 577 -12.76 8.74 18.28
C PHE A 577 -14.12 8.70 17.57
N GLU A 578 -15.01 9.63 17.86
CA GLU A 578 -16.27 9.73 17.12
C GLU A 578 -16.07 9.99 15.62
N VAL A 579 -15.13 10.88 15.25
CA VAL A 579 -14.78 11.13 13.84
C VAL A 579 -14.23 9.86 13.20
N LEU A 580 -13.32 9.15 13.87
CA LEU A 580 -12.76 7.90 13.35
C LEU A 580 -13.83 6.81 13.18
N GLU A 581 -14.72 6.64 14.16
CA GLU A 581 -15.80 5.65 14.10
C GLU A 581 -16.80 5.95 12.96
N GLN A 582 -17.13 7.23 12.74
CA GLN A 582 -18.03 7.64 11.66
C GLN A 582 -17.34 7.65 10.29
N ALA A 583 -16.03 7.90 10.24
CA ALA A 583 -15.26 7.97 8.99
C ALA A 583 -15.26 6.63 8.25
N HIS A 584 -15.30 5.52 8.98
CA HIS A 584 -15.34 4.19 8.39
C HIS A 584 -16.65 3.93 7.61
N GLU A 585 -17.81 4.27 8.19
CA GLU A 585 -19.10 4.18 7.49
C GLU A 585 -19.21 5.22 6.37
N TYR A 586 -18.64 6.40 6.57
CA TYR A 586 -18.58 7.45 5.56
C TYR A 586 -17.79 7.01 4.33
N GLU A 587 -16.59 6.45 4.48
CA GLU A 587 -15.79 5.96 3.36
C GLU A 587 -16.51 4.84 2.60
N LYS A 588 -17.17 3.90 3.29
CA LYS A 588 -17.98 2.85 2.65
C LYS A 588 -19.10 3.41 1.77
N ARG A 589 -19.74 4.52 2.18
CA ARG A 589 -20.80 5.21 1.41
C ARG A 589 -20.23 6.16 0.34
N ALA A 590 -19.07 6.77 0.62
CA ALA A 590 -18.43 7.77 -0.21
C ALA A 590 -17.47 7.19 -1.26
N ILE A 591 -17.23 5.86 -1.31
CA ILE A 591 -16.53 5.20 -2.43
C ILE A 591 -17.22 5.50 -3.78
N GLU A 592 -18.48 5.90 -3.79
CA GLU A 592 -19.21 6.40 -4.97
C GLU A 592 -18.96 7.89 -5.30
N ARG A 593 -18.36 8.66 -4.39
CA ARG A 593 -18.09 10.11 -4.48
C ARG A 593 -16.61 10.40 -4.24
N GLN A 594 -15.80 10.42 -5.30
CA GLN A 594 -14.38 10.82 -5.23
C GLN A 594 -14.26 12.33 -4.99
N LEU A 595 -14.28 12.73 -3.72
CA LEU A 595 -14.56 14.10 -3.30
C LEU A 595 -13.53 14.63 -2.28
N PHE A 596 -12.25 14.68 -2.66
CA PHE A 596 -11.24 15.35 -1.81
C PHE A 596 -10.33 16.23 -2.67
N TRP A 597 -10.68 17.52 -2.81
CA TRP A 597 -9.81 18.50 -3.47
C TRP A 597 -8.54 18.82 -2.66
N SER A 598 -8.62 18.73 -1.33
CA SER A 598 -7.47 18.76 -0.41
C SER A 598 -6.80 17.39 -0.28
N GLY A 599 -7.41 16.34 -0.84
CA GLY A 599 -7.01 14.94 -0.77
C GLY A 599 -7.05 14.31 0.62
N ALA A 600 -7.57 14.99 1.65
CA ALA A 600 -7.63 14.50 3.02
C ALA A 600 -9.03 14.00 3.39
N SER A 601 -9.19 12.70 3.62
CA SER A 601 -10.47 12.14 4.08
C SER A 601 -10.70 12.41 5.57
N PRO A 602 -11.95 12.31 6.08
CA PRO A 602 -12.21 12.40 7.52
C PRO A 602 -11.37 11.41 8.34
N LYS A 603 -11.10 10.23 7.78
CA LYS A 603 -10.20 9.24 8.35
C LYS A 603 -8.76 9.72 8.38
N GLU A 604 -8.23 10.28 7.29
CA GLU A 604 -6.87 10.85 7.28
C GLU A 604 -6.70 11.94 8.35
N ARG A 605 -7.68 12.85 8.45
CA ARG A 605 -7.69 13.91 9.47
C ARG A 605 -7.82 13.36 10.89
N GLY A 606 -8.64 12.32 11.08
CA GLY A 606 -8.76 11.62 12.36
C GLY A 606 -7.48 10.90 12.79
N ILE A 607 -6.77 10.26 11.85
CA ILE A 607 -5.48 9.61 12.07
C ILE A 607 -4.41 10.66 12.41
N GLU A 608 -4.36 11.77 11.66
CA GLU A 608 -3.49 12.90 11.93
C GLU A 608 -3.74 13.46 13.34
N ALA A 609 -4.99 13.77 13.66
CA ALA A 609 -5.44 14.22 14.98
C ALA A 609 -5.01 13.28 16.10
N LEU A 610 -5.28 11.97 15.95
CA LEU A 610 -4.92 10.96 16.94
C LEU A 610 -3.40 10.85 17.12
N SER A 611 -2.62 10.97 16.04
CA SER A 611 -1.17 10.87 16.11
C SER A 611 -0.52 11.93 17.01
N TYR A 612 -1.13 13.11 17.17
CA TYR A 612 -0.62 14.16 18.07
C TYR A 612 -0.84 13.87 19.56
N VAL A 613 -1.83 13.04 19.90
CA VAL A 613 -2.27 12.80 21.30
C VAL A 613 -2.06 11.36 21.77
N ILE A 614 -1.72 10.43 20.88
CA ILE A 614 -1.61 9.01 21.18
C ILE A 614 -0.48 8.67 22.17
N THR A 615 0.46 9.58 22.39
CA THR A 615 1.52 9.46 23.41
C THR A 615 0.95 9.47 24.83
N LEU A 616 -0.23 10.05 25.04
CA LEU A 616 -0.90 10.15 26.34
C LEU A 616 -1.53 8.81 26.76
N THR A 617 -1.18 8.32 27.96
CA THR A 617 -1.64 7.02 28.50
C THR A 617 -3.16 6.85 28.54
N HIS A 618 -3.90 7.89 28.92
CA HIS A 618 -5.37 7.81 28.98
C HIS A 618 -5.99 7.70 27.58
N VAL A 619 -5.38 8.31 26.56
CA VAL A 619 -5.80 8.18 25.14
C VAL A 619 -5.54 6.77 24.63
N LYS A 620 -4.35 6.19 24.92
CA LYS A 620 -4.04 4.78 24.58
C LYS A 620 -5.10 3.83 25.13
N ASN A 621 -5.48 4.01 26.40
CA ASN A 621 -6.49 3.18 27.06
C ASN A 621 -7.91 3.40 26.53
N ALA A 622 -8.26 4.63 26.14
CA ALA A 622 -9.54 4.93 25.51
C ALA A 622 -9.65 4.31 24.10
N PHE A 623 -8.57 4.36 23.32
CA PHE A 623 -8.51 3.79 21.96
C PHE A 623 -8.79 2.28 21.94
N VAL A 624 -8.19 1.53 22.88
CA VAL A 624 -8.36 0.07 22.99
C VAL A 624 -9.82 -0.33 23.30
N LYS A 625 -10.56 0.54 24.00
CA LYS A 625 -11.97 0.29 24.35
C LYS A 625 -12.94 0.52 23.18
N ARG A 626 -12.48 1.06 22.05
CA ARG A 626 -13.31 1.48 20.91
C ARG A 626 -12.96 0.65 19.64
N PRO A 627 -13.56 -0.55 19.45
CA PRO A 627 -13.21 -1.45 18.35
C PRO A 627 -13.46 -0.84 16.96
N LYS A 628 -14.53 -0.06 16.80
CA LYS A 628 -14.83 0.64 15.54
C LYS A 628 -13.76 1.66 15.15
N ALA A 629 -13.16 2.35 16.12
CA ALA A 629 -12.06 3.28 15.86
C ALA A 629 -10.80 2.53 15.43
N ILE A 630 -10.52 1.36 16.02
CA ILE A 630 -9.40 0.49 15.64
C ILE A 630 -9.59 -0.03 14.21
N GLU A 631 -10.76 -0.56 13.87
CA GLU A 631 -11.08 -0.98 12.50
C GLU A 631 -10.91 0.17 11.51
N SER A 632 -11.44 1.35 11.84
CA SER A 632 -11.28 2.55 11.01
C SER A 632 -9.81 2.89 10.73
N VAL A 633 -8.94 2.88 11.75
CA VAL A 633 -7.51 3.22 11.60
C VAL A 633 -6.74 2.17 10.79
N PHE A 634 -7.03 0.88 10.99
CA PHE A 634 -6.22 -0.21 10.45
C PHE A 634 -6.79 -0.89 9.19
N GLU A 635 -8.06 -0.69 8.84
CA GLU A 635 -8.61 -1.16 7.56
C GLU A 635 -8.12 -0.27 6.42
N VAL A 636 -6.92 -0.55 5.90
CA VAL A 636 -6.22 0.27 4.91
C VAL A 636 -5.70 -0.60 3.78
N ASP A 637 -6.12 -0.29 2.55
CA ASP A 637 -5.63 -0.96 1.35
C ASP A 637 -4.31 -0.33 0.87
N PHE A 638 -3.18 -1.00 1.17
CA PHE A 638 -1.89 -0.60 0.63
C PHE A 638 -1.80 -0.99 -0.84
N ALA A 639 -1.49 -0.03 -1.71
CA ALA A 639 -1.25 -0.31 -3.11
C ALA A 639 -0.05 -1.27 -3.30
N ALA A 640 -0.34 -2.51 -3.73
CA ALA A 640 0.49 -3.39 -4.56
C ALA A 640 1.96 -2.98 -4.82
N PRO A 641 3.02 -3.45 -4.11
CA PRO A 641 4.42 -3.10 -4.42
C PRO A 641 4.91 -3.51 -5.82
N ASN A 642 4.23 -4.46 -6.49
CA ASN A 642 4.71 -5.07 -7.74
C ASN A 642 3.97 -4.63 -9.02
N LYS A 643 3.42 -3.41 -9.06
CA LYS A 643 2.85 -2.83 -10.29
C LYS A 643 3.58 -1.58 -10.81
N GLU A 644 4.85 -1.37 -10.43
CA GLU A 644 5.67 -0.30 -11.02
C GLU A 644 6.40 -0.71 -12.32
N THR A 645 6.24 -1.95 -12.80
CA THR A 645 6.80 -2.42 -14.09
C THR A 645 5.72 -2.86 -15.10
N SER A 646 4.67 -2.06 -15.24
CA SER A 646 3.92 -2.06 -16.50
C SER A 646 3.68 -0.62 -16.92
N THR A 647 4.41 -0.20 -17.93
CA THR A 647 4.11 0.94 -18.80
C THR A 647 2.69 0.80 -19.34
N LYS A 648 1.71 1.28 -18.57
CA LYS A 648 0.34 1.50 -19.05
C LYS A 648 -0.03 2.92 -18.67
N THR A 649 -0.03 3.78 -19.68
CA THR A 649 -0.74 5.05 -19.69
C THR A 649 -2.20 4.80 -19.27
N PRO A 650 -2.79 5.60 -18.37
CA PRO A 650 -4.19 5.48 -18.04
C PRO A 650 -5.00 5.99 -19.23
N SER A 651 -5.44 5.06 -20.08
CA SER A 651 -6.39 5.31 -21.15
C SER A 651 -7.75 4.71 -20.75
N GLY A 652 -8.82 5.49 -20.86
CA GLY A 652 -10.19 5.06 -20.62
C GLY A 652 -10.74 5.43 -19.24
N SER A 653 -11.81 6.22 -19.26
CA SER A 653 -12.68 6.55 -18.13
C SER A 653 -13.10 5.29 -17.35
N HIS A 654 -13.00 5.36 -16.02
CA HIS A 654 -13.33 4.30 -15.04
C HIS A 654 -12.27 3.22 -14.77
N ALA A 655 -10.99 3.55 -14.89
CA ALA A 655 -9.99 2.87 -14.07
C ALA A 655 -9.98 3.54 -12.69
N HIS A 656 -10.60 2.90 -11.69
CA HIS A 656 -10.39 3.23 -10.29
C HIS A 656 -8.90 3.07 -9.97
N ALA A 657 -8.14 4.14 -10.13
CA ALA A 657 -6.93 4.31 -9.37
C ALA A 657 -7.38 4.35 -7.91
N HIS A 658 -7.24 3.24 -7.19
CA HIS A 658 -7.07 3.31 -5.75
C HIS A 658 -5.82 4.17 -5.54
N VAL A 659 -6.01 5.48 -5.43
CA VAL A 659 -4.99 6.40 -4.95
C VAL A 659 -4.75 5.95 -3.53
N GLY A 660 -3.69 5.17 -3.31
CA GLY A 660 -3.30 4.79 -1.96
C GLY A 660 -3.20 6.05 -1.11
N TYR A 661 -3.53 5.94 0.18
CA TYR A 661 -3.41 7.03 1.14
C TYR A 661 -2.04 7.70 1.04
N ARG A 662 -1.96 8.97 1.43
CA ARG A 662 -0.69 9.73 1.42
C ARG A 662 0.35 9.06 2.31
N SER A 663 1.64 9.24 1.99
CA SER A 663 2.76 8.76 2.82
C SER A 663 2.63 9.15 4.29
N ASN A 664 2.07 10.33 4.56
CA ASN A 664 1.87 10.86 5.90
C ASN A 664 0.83 10.07 6.70
N VAL A 665 -0.16 9.46 6.04
CA VAL A 665 -1.17 8.62 6.69
C VAL A 665 -0.54 7.30 7.11
N TYR A 666 0.28 6.68 6.26
CA TYR A 666 1.02 5.47 6.64
C TYR A 666 1.99 5.75 7.79
N TYR A 667 2.62 6.94 7.80
CA TYR A 667 3.41 7.39 8.94
C TYR A 667 2.54 7.54 10.20
N GLY A 668 1.39 8.20 10.11
CA GLY A 668 0.45 8.35 11.23
C GLY A 668 -0.02 7.00 11.79
N ILE A 669 -0.36 6.04 10.92
CA ILE A 669 -0.74 4.68 11.34
C ILE A 669 0.43 3.96 12.00
N GLY A 670 1.63 4.02 11.41
CA GLY A 670 2.83 3.43 11.99
C GLY A 670 3.18 4.05 13.35
N TYR A 671 3.03 5.37 13.48
CA TYR A 671 3.25 6.12 14.71
C TYR A 671 2.24 5.73 15.80
N ILE A 672 0.95 5.68 15.47
CA ILE A 672 -0.11 5.22 16.39
C ILE A 672 0.17 3.79 16.83
N LEU A 673 0.46 2.88 15.90
CA LEU A 673 0.73 1.48 16.23
C LEU A 673 1.95 1.34 17.16
N HIS A 674 3.02 2.08 16.88
CA HIS A 674 4.24 2.08 17.70
C HIS A 674 3.96 2.53 19.13
N HIS A 675 3.35 3.71 19.32
CA HIS A 675 3.10 4.27 20.65
C HIS A 675 2.02 3.52 21.44
N VAL A 676 1.07 2.86 20.77
CA VAL A 676 0.06 2.06 21.45
C VAL A 676 0.63 0.72 21.92
N LEU A 677 1.60 0.11 21.22
CA LEU A 677 2.18 -1.17 21.65
C LEU A 677 3.25 -1.03 22.75
N THR A 678 3.59 0.19 23.18
CA THR A 678 4.62 0.46 24.18
C THR A 678 4.22 1.56 25.17
N SER A 679 4.99 1.75 26.24
CA SER A 679 4.85 2.90 27.16
C SER A 679 5.81 4.02 26.77
N GLU A 680 5.42 5.26 27.08
CA GLU A 680 6.26 6.43 26.77
C GLU A 680 7.48 6.45 27.70
N ALA A 681 7.31 5.96 28.93
CA ALA A 681 8.39 5.70 29.87
C ALA A 681 9.45 4.75 29.29
N ALA A 682 9.03 3.63 28.68
CA ALA A 682 9.96 2.67 28.08
C ALA A 682 10.75 3.27 26.91
N LEU A 683 10.08 4.05 26.06
CA LEU A 683 10.74 4.75 24.94
C LEU A 683 11.79 5.75 25.43
N LYS A 684 11.47 6.56 26.45
CA LYS A 684 12.43 7.51 27.04
C LYS A 684 13.58 6.82 27.75
N LYS A 685 13.32 5.71 28.46
CA LYS A 685 14.38 4.91 29.10
C LYS A 685 15.38 4.39 28.05
N LYS A 686 14.87 3.89 26.93
CA LYS A 686 15.70 3.45 25.80
C LYS A 686 16.49 4.58 25.13
N GLN A 687 15.93 5.79 25.05
CA GLN A 687 16.66 6.97 24.53
C GLN A 687 17.79 7.45 25.45
N MET A 688 17.70 7.17 26.75
CA MET A 688 18.75 7.50 27.72
C MET A 688 19.87 6.44 27.79
N GLU A 689 19.73 5.31 27.08
CA GLU A 689 20.81 4.31 26.97
C GLU A 689 22.02 4.94 26.26
N GLY A 690 23.13 5.07 26.97
CA GLY A 690 24.36 5.71 26.46
C GLY A 690 24.50 7.21 26.75
N MET A 691 23.57 7.81 27.50
CA MET A 691 23.73 9.15 28.07
C MET A 691 24.47 9.09 29.42
N ASP A 692 25.13 10.19 29.82
CA ASP A 692 25.93 10.26 31.06
C ASP A 692 25.09 10.08 32.35
N ILE A 693 23.76 10.24 32.26
CA ILE A 693 22.84 10.10 33.39
C ILE A 693 21.94 8.89 33.13
N THR A 694 22.00 7.92 34.05
CA THR A 694 21.12 6.75 33.99
C THR A 694 19.66 7.12 34.27
N PRO A 695 18.68 6.35 33.77
CA PRO A 695 17.26 6.60 34.06
C PRO A 695 16.95 6.66 35.56
N GLU A 696 17.62 5.82 36.35
CA GLU A 696 17.49 5.74 37.80
C GLU A 696 18.00 7.01 38.48
N GLN A 697 19.19 7.48 38.09
CA GLN A 697 19.73 8.76 38.57
C GLN A 697 18.85 9.94 38.16
N TYR A 698 18.24 9.90 36.98
CA TYR A 698 17.29 10.92 36.54
C TYR A 698 16.02 10.92 37.40
N GLU A 699 15.44 9.74 37.69
CA GLU A 699 14.27 9.62 38.59
C GLU A 699 14.60 10.14 40.00
N GLU A 700 15.78 9.81 40.54
CA GLU A 700 16.24 10.31 41.84
C GLU A 700 16.44 11.83 41.85
N LEU A 701 17.00 12.39 40.77
CA LEU A 701 17.18 13.84 40.61
C LEU A 701 15.82 14.56 40.54
N GLN A 702 14.87 14.05 39.76
CA GLN A 702 13.52 14.62 39.67
C GLN A 702 12.79 14.56 41.02
N LYS A 703 12.93 13.44 41.74
CA LYS A 703 12.39 13.26 43.09
C LYS A 703 13.01 14.24 44.09
N ALA A 704 14.32 14.46 44.03
CA ALA A 704 15.03 15.45 44.83
C ALA A 704 14.58 16.89 44.52
N LEU A 705 14.28 17.18 43.24
CA LEU A 705 13.75 18.47 42.77
C LEU A 705 12.25 18.65 43.05
N LYS A 706 11.56 17.66 43.63
CA LYS A 706 10.09 17.62 43.80
C LYS A 706 9.33 17.85 42.49
N GLN A 707 9.93 17.49 41.36
CA GLN A 707 9.31 17.56 40.04
C GLN A 707 8.72 16.19 39.69
N LYS A 708 7.59 16.19 38.97
CA LYS A 708 6.98 14.94 38.49
C LYS A 708 7.91 14.33 37.44
N SER A 709 8.36 13.09 37.68
CA SER A 709 9.24 12.40 36.75
C SER A 709 8.57 12.27 35.38
N THR A 710 9.30 12.62 34.32
CA THR A 710 8.85 12.43 32.94
C THR A 710 8.88 10.95 32.50
N LEU A 711 9.39 10.07 33.37
CA LEU A 711 9.48 8.62 33.21
C LEU A 711 8.37 7.85 33.94
N ASP A 712 7.50 8.55 34.68
CA ASP A 712 6.30 7.97 35.29
C ASP A 712 5.05 8.46 34.53
N ASP A 713 4.66 7.69 33.51
CA ASP A 713 3.49 7.94 32.65
C ASP A 713 2.22 7.19 33.10
N GLY A 714 2.29 6.41 34.20
CA GLY A 714 1.19 5.59 34.72
C GLY A 714 0.80 4.37 33.87
N ASP A 715 1.58 4.04 32.84
CA ASP A 715 1.35 2.92 31.91
C ASP A 715 2.20 1.70 32.31
N THR A 716 1.67 0.89 33.23
CA THR A 716 2.41 -0.26 33.78
C THR A 716 2.61 -1.37 32.74
N PRO A 717 3.67 -2.21 32.85
CA PRO A 717 3.92 -3.31 31.92
C PRO A 717 2.72 -4.24 31.71
N GLU A 718 1.93 -4.50 32.76
CA GLU A 718 0.74 -5.37 32.69
C GLU A 718 -0.36 -4.76 31.83
N LYS A 719 -0.54 -3.43 31.90
CA LYS A 719 -1.50 -2.69 31.06
C LYS A 719 -1.06 -2.74 29.60
N VAL A 720 0.23 -2.54 29.33
CA VAL A 720 0.81 -2.65 27.98
C VAL A 720 0.61 -4.05 27.43
N GLN A 721 0.94 -5.10 28.18
CA GLN A 721 0.73 -6.49 27.75
C GLN A 721 -0.73 -6.79 27.43
N SER A 722 -1.67 -6.34 28.29
CA SER A 722 -3.11 -6.52 28.08
C SER A 722 -3.58 -5.82 26.79
N ARG A 723 -3.06 -4.63 26.53
CA ARG A 723 -3.31 -3.84 25.32
C ARG A 723 -2.78 -4.51 24.06
N VAL A 724 -1.54 -5.01 24.09
CA VAL A 724 -0.93 -5.77 22.98
C VAL A 724 -1.75 -7.02 22.66
N LYS A 725 -2.16 -7.80 23.68
CA LYS A 725 -2.99 -9.01 23.49
C LYS A 725 -4.30 -8.71 22.77
N TYR A 726 -4.96 -7.61 23.14
CA TYR A 726 -6.22 -7.20 22.51
C TYR A 726 -6.02 -6.76 21.06
N LEU A 727 -5.01 -5.91 20.78
CA LEU A 727 -4.79 -5.38 19.44
C LEU A 727 -4.34 -6.44 18.44
N VAL A 728 -3.45 -7.35 18.87
CA VAL A 728 -2.98 -8.47 18.04
C VAL A 728 -4.08 -9.51 17.80
N ALA A 729 -5.19 -9.47 18.55
CA ALA A 729 -6.35 -10.31 18.25
C ALA A 729 -7.13 -9.85 17.00
N SER A 730 -6.99 -8.59 16.59
CA SER A 730 -7.64 -8.05 15.37
C SER A 730 -6.85 -8.41 14.11
N SER A 731 -7.55 -8.99 13.12
CA SER A 731 -6.96 -9.33 11.81
C SER A 731 -6.51 -8.10 11.04
N HIS A 732 -7.24 -6.98 11.16
CA HIS A 732 -6.93 -5.73 10.47
C HIS A 732 -5.56 -5.20 10.94
N VAL A 733 -5.32 -5.11 12.25
CA VAL A 733 -4.05 -4.63 12.83
C VAL A 733 -2.85 -5.42 12.31
N LEU A 734 -2.96 -6.75 12.29
CA LEU A 734 -1.88 -7.62 11.80
C LEU A 734 -1.66 -7.47 10.30
N THR A 735 -2.73 -7.35 9.53
CA THR A 735 -2.64 -7.15 8.07
C THR A 735 -1.94 -5.82 7.75
N THR A 736 -2.32 -4.74 8.44
CA THR A 736 -1.68 -3.43 8.32
C THR A 736 -0.21 -3.49 8.70
N LEU A 737 0.14 -4.17 9.80
CA LEU A 737 1.52 -4.31 10.23
C LEU A 737 2.36 -5.03 9.17
N VAL A 738 1.86 -6.11 8.57
CA VAL A 738 2.55 -6.82 7.48
C VAL A 738 2.73 -5.92 6.26
N GLN A 739 1.72 -5.12 5.91
CA GLN A 739 1.80 -4.19 4.78
C GLN A 739 2.80 -3.06 5.03
N LEU A 740 2.85 -2.49 6.24
CA LEU A 740 3.82 -1.47 6.65
C LEU A 740 5.25 -2.03 6.67
N LEU A 741 5.45 -3.28 7.10
CA LEU A 741 6.76 -3.94 7.05
C LEU A 741 7.23 -4.22 5.62
N LYS A 742 6.30 -4.51 4.71
CA LYS A 742 6.58 -4.67 3.27
C LYS A 742 6.72 -3.34 2.53
N TYR A 743 6.55 -2.21 3.21
CA TYR A 743 6.73 -0.90 2.63
C TYR A 743 8.20 -0.70 2.24
N THR A 744 8.47 -0.15 1.05
CA THR A 744 9.86 -0.07 0.58
C THR A 744 10.65 0.96 1.39
N THR A 745 11.87 0.60 1.79
CA THR A 745 12.81 1.50 2.47
C THR A 745 13.16 2.72 1.61
N THR A 746 13.03 2.61 0.28
CA THR A 746 13.16 3.72 -0.67
C THR A 746 12.05 4.76 -0.57
N ARG A 747 10.86 4.39 -0.06
CA ARG A 747 9.71 5.31 0.07
C ARG A 747 9.74 6.07 1.39
N SER A 748 9.98 5.40 2.51
CA SER A 748 10.16 6.06 3.82
C SER A 748 10.82 5.13 4.82
N GLN A 749 12.00 5.52 5.31
CA GLN A 749 12.70 4.80 6.37
C GLN A 749 11.95 4.85 7.70
N ASN A 750 11.38 6.01 8.05
CA ASN A 750 10.69 6.20 9.33
C ASN A 750 9.46 5.29 9.48
N VAL A 751 8.69 5.09 8.40
CA VAL A 751 7.50 4.21 8.43
C VAL A 751 7.91 2.76 8.70
N VAL A 752 8.94 2.28 7.99
CA VAL A 752 9.47 0.92 8.14
C VAL A 752 10.06 0.72 9.54
N GLU A 753 10.77 1.72 10.06
CA GLU A 753 11.33 1.69 11.41
C GLU A 753 10.23 1.58 12.48
N MET A 754 9.19 2.43 12.42
CA MET A 754 8.06 2.36 13.36
C MET A 754 7.33 1.02 13.28
N ALA A 755 7.14 0.48 12.07
CA ALA A 755 6.53 -0.83 11.87
C ALA A 755 7.39 -1.97 12.44
N THR A 756 8.71 -1.90 12.25
CA THR A 756 9.67 -2.87 12.78
C THR A 756 9.69 -2.86 14.30
N LEU A 757 9.72 -1.67 14.92
CA LEU A 757 9.64 -1.51 16.36
C LEU A 757 8.27 -1.97 16.91
N SER A 758 7.18 -1.72 16.18
CA SER A 758 5.85 -2.23 16.53
C SER A 758 5.83 -3.76 16.57
N ALA A 759 6.44 -4.43 15.60
CA ALA A 759 6.58 -5.88 15.58
C ALA A 759 7.44 -6.40 16.74
N LEU A 760 8.51 -5.68 17.10
CA LEU A 760 9.36 -5.99 18.26
C LEU A 760 8.57 -5.91 19.57
N HIS A 761 7.86 -4.81 19.81
CA HIS A 761 7.04 -4.64 21.03
C HIS A 761 5.92 -5.67 21.11
N ALA A 762 5.29 -6.02 19.98
CA ALA A 762 4.33 -7.12 19.95
C ALA A 762 4.98 -8.47 20.32
N ALA A 763 6.22 -8.72 19.88
CA ALA A 763 6.96 -9.95 20.16
C ALA A 763 7.47 -10.06 21.62
N GLU A 764 7.48 -8.97 22.40
CA GLU A 764 7.78 -9.03 23.84
C GLU A 764 6.76 -9.90 24.58
N VAL A 765 5.50 -9.94 24.13
CA VAL A 765 4.44 -10.76 24.72
C VAL A 765 4.47 -12.18 24.15
N ALA A 766 4.85 -13.16 24.97
CA ALA A 766 5.03 -14.55 24.50
C ALA A 766 3.76 -15.18 23.90
N GLU A 767 2.59 -14.91 24.49
CA GLU A 767 1.30 -15.49 24.07
C GLU A 767 0.87 -15.10 22.64
N VAL A 768 1.34 -13.97 22.12
CA VAL A 768 0.89 -13.47 20.80
C VAL A 768 1.83 -13.89 19.65
N ARG A 769 3.03 -14.41 19.95
CA ARG A 769 4.05 -14.75 18.95
C ARG A 769 3.56 -15.73 17.89
N GLY A 770 2.74 -16.70 18.27
CA GLY A 770 2.12 -17.64 17.32
C GLY A 770 1.22 -16.94 16.29
N LYS A 771 0.45 -15.93 16.70
CA LYS A 771 -0.39 -15.13 15.78
C LYS A 771 0.45 -14.27 14.83
N LEU A 772 1.59 -13.74 15.29
CA LEU A 772 2.52 -12.99 14.44
C LEU A 772 3.11 -13.87 13.31
N VAL A 773 3.37 -15.14 13.59
CA VAL A 773 3.80 -16.10 12.55
C VAL A 773 2.66 -16.39 11.58
N GLN A 774 1.45 -16.70 12.09
CA GLN A 774 0.29 -17.04 11.26
C GLN A 774 -0.13 -15.92 10.31
N SER A 775 -0.01 -14.65 10.74
CA SER A 775 -0.42 -13.50 9.93
C SER A 775 0.61 -13.07 8.88
N GLY A 776 1.82 -13.64 8.89
CA GLY A 776 2.87 -13.30 7.93
C GLY A 776 3.86 -12.22 8.40
N VAL A 777 3.80 -11.78 9.66
CA VAL A 777 4.72 -10.75 10.21
C VAL A 777 6.15 -11.27 10.23
N PHE A 778 6.35 -12.53 10.62
CA PHE A 778 7.68 -13.16 10.64
C PHE A 778 8.34 -13.12 9.25
N GLN A 779 7.61 -13.49 8.19
CA GLN A 779 8.11 -13.48 6.82
C GLN A 779 8.41 -12.06 6.32
N ALA A 780 7.66 -11.04 6.78
CA ALA A 780 7.89 -9.65 6.43
C ALA A 780 9.14 -9.05 7.10
N LEU A 781 9.57 -9.59 8.24
CA LEU A 781 10.77 -9.12 8.95
C LEU A 781 12.09 -9.62 8.31
N ILE A 782 12.07 -10.75 7.61
CA ILE A 782 13.28 -11.39 7.04
C ILE A 782 14.07 -10.43 6.15
N PRO A 783 13.48 -9.77 5.12
CA PRO A 783 14.24 -8.85 4.26
C PRO A 783 14.81 -7.65 5.04
N LEU A 784 14.05 -7.12 6.01
CA LEU A 784 14.46 -5.98 6.85
C LEU A 784 15.65 -6.31 7.74
N SER A 785 15.69 -7.54 8.25
CA SER A 785 16.76 -8.03 9.11
C SER A 785 18.10 -8.20 8.39
N LEU A 786 18.08 -8.37 7.06
CA LEU A 786 19.27 -8.59 6.23
C LEU A 786 19.88 -7.28 5.70
N HIS A 787 19.27 -6.12 6.00
CA HIS A 787 19.78 -4.81 5.57
C HIS A 787 21.00 -4.36 6.40
N THR A 788 22.19 -4.59 5.86
CA THR A 788 23.48 -4.11 6.42
C THR A 788 23.98 -2.87 5.68
N GLN A 789 24.55 -1.89 6.40
CA GLN A 789 25.30 -0.78 5.79
C GLN A 789 26.81 -0.91 6.02
N PRO A 790 27.65 -0.44 5.09
CA PRO A 790 29.09 -0.36 5.31
C PRO A 790 29.41 0.72 6.34
N THR A 791 30.12 0.36 7.41
CA THR A 791 30.54 1.30 8.46
C THR A 791 31.68 2.20 7.96
N GLY A 792 31.46 3.52 7.96
CA GLY A 792 32.48 4.58 7.89
C GLY A 792 32.85 5.11 6.49
N GLU A 793 32.83 6.44 6.34
CA GLU A 793 33.31 7.16 5.15
C GLU A 793 34.73 6.72 4.77
N ALA A 794 34.97 6.57 3.47
CA ALA A 794 36.28 6.25 2.93
C ALA A 794 37.27 7.41 3.18
N VAL A 795 38.04 7.33 4.26
CA VAL A 795 39.29 8.08 4.35
C VAL A 795 40.20 7.56 3.23
N LYS A 796 40.45 8.39 2.22
CA LYS A 796 41.30 8.05 1.07
C LYS A 796 42.71 7.70 1.55
N GLY A 797 43.22 6.53 1.16
CA GLY A 797 44.66 6.23 1.22
C GLY A 797 45.15 5.00 1.99
N LYS A 798 44.29 4.09 2.47
CA LYS A 798 44.74 2.83 3.10
C LYS A 798 44.20 1.57 2.39
N PRO A 799 44.97 0.46 2.37
CA PRO A 799 44.60 -0.77 1.67
C PRO A 799 43.33 -1.40 2.28
N LYS A 800 42.55 -2.09 1.43
CA LYS A 800 41.27 -2.72 1.75
C LYS A 800 41.44 -3.82 2.81
N VAL A 801 41.22 -3.48 4.08
CA VAL A 801 40.93 -4.46 5.14
C VAL A 801 39.44 -4.82 5.04
N HIS A 802 39.09 -6.10 5.17
CA HIS A 802 37.70 -6.56 5.33
C HIS A 802 37.06 -5.81 6.51
N ARG A 803 36.09 -4.93 6.22
CA ARG A 803 35.40 -4.15 7.24
C ARG A 803 34.22 -4.96 7.78
N PRO A 804 34.00 -5.03 9.10
CA PRO A 804 32.80 -5.64 9.65
C PRO A 804 31.58 -4.85 9.17
N HIS A 805 30.56 -5.55 8.65
CA HIS A 805 29.28 -4.94 8.31
C HIS A 805 28.45 -4.93 9.58
N ALA A 806 28.09 -3.75 10.10
CA ALA A 806 27.20 -3.64 11.25
C ALA A 806 25.74 -3.58 10.78
N GLY A 807 24.85 -4.27 11.49
CA GLY A 807 23.40 -4.16 11.28
C GLY A 807 22.93 -2.72 11.53
N THR A 808 22.02 -2.23 10.69
CA THR A 808 21.31 -0.97 10.96
C THR A 808 20.40 -1.12 12.18
N ALA A 809 19.97 -0.02 12.80
CA ALA A 809 19.00 -0.07 13.92
C ALA A 809 17.72 -0.86 13.55
N ILE A 810 17.26 -0.73 12.29
CA ILE A 810 16.12 -1.47 11.74
C ILE A 810 16.45 -2.97 11.62
N SER A 811 17.62 -3.32 11.08
CA SER A 811 18.05 -4.72 10.95
C SER A 811 18.19 -5.40 12.32
N ASN A 812 18.75 -4.70 13.30
CA ASN A 812 18.88 -5.21 14.67
C ASN A 812 17.50 -5.40 15.33
N ALA A 813 16.60 -4.43 15.21
CA ALA A 813 15.23 -4.55 15.75
C ALA A 813 14.41 -5.66 15.07
N ALA A 814 14.53 -5.80 13.74
CA ALA A 814 13.87 -6.86 12.99
C ALA A 814 14.40 -8.25 13.37
N GLY A 815 15.73 -8.38 13.46
CA GLY A 815 16.38 -9.59 13.93
C GLY A 815 15.96 -9.96 15.35
N GLN A 816 15.94 -8.98 16.26
CA GLN A 816 15.53 -9.19 17.65
C GLN A 816 14.07 -9.64 17.75
N ALA A 817 13.17 -9.04 16.98
CA ALA A 817 11.76 -9.45 16.92
C ALA A 817 11.62 -10.89 16.42
N MET A 818 12.36 -11.27 15.37
CA MET A 818 12.40 -12.64 14.87
C MET A 818 12.95 -13.62 15.91
N ALA A 819 14.03 -13.26 16.60
CA ALA A 819 14.62 -14.06 17.66
C ALA A 819 13.59 -14.34 18.76
N LYS A 820 12.95 -13.30 19.32
CA LYS A 820 11.88 -13.45 20.33
C LYS A 820 10.73 -14.35 19.87
N ILE A 821 10.28 -14.21 18.62
CA ILE A 821 9.23 -15.06 18.05
C ILE A 821 9.68 -16.53 18.04
N LEU A 822 10.89 -16.80 17.56
CA LEU A 822 11.42 -18.16 17.42
C LEU A 822 11.77 -18.82 18.75
N ILE A 823 12.05 -18.06 19.82
CA ILE A 823 12.36 -18.64 21.15
C ILE A 823 11.22 -19.51 21.68
N SER A 824 9.96 -19.08 21.52
CA SER A 824 8.81 -19.75 22.13
C SER A 824 7.80 -20.35 21.14
N THR A 825 8.05 -20.21 19.83
CA THR A 825 7.18 -20.79 18.80
C THR A 825 7.75 -22.11 18.33
N ASN A 826 6.90 -23.13 18.14
CA ASN A 826 7.32 -24.40 17.55
C ASN A 826 7.80 -24.14 16.10
N PRO A 827 9.09 -24.37 15.78
CA PRO A 827 9.62 -24.05 14.45
C PRO A 827 8.95 -24.84 13.32
N ASN A 828 8.38 -26.02 13.60
CA ASN A 828 7.68 -26.83 12.59
C ASN A 828 6.43 -26.14 12.03
N LEU A 829 5.90 -25.11 12.71
CA LEU A 829 4.79 -24.29 12.23
C LEU A 829 5.24 -23.19 11.25
N VAL A 830 6.55 -22.95 11.16
CA VAL A 830 7.16 -21.97 10.26
C VAL A 830 7.64 -22.69 8.99
N PRO A 831 7.37 -22.16 7.78
CA PRO A 831 7.90 -22.74 6.55
C PRO A 831 9.43 -22.86 6.57
N SER A 832 9.97 -24.00 6.15
CA SER A 832 11.43 -24.26 6.17
C SER A 832 12.23 -23.22 5.40
N SER A 833 11.70 -22.67 4.30
CA SER A 833 12.33 -21.58 3.55
C SER A 833 12.52 -20.31 4.39
N SER A 834 11.56 -19.99 5.25
CA SER A 834 11.61 -18.82 6.13
C SER A 834 12.59 -19.06 7.28
N LEU A 835 12.65 -20.28 7.82
CA LEU A 835 13.66 -20.66 8.81
C LEU A 835 15.08 -20.53 8.22
N PHE A 836 15.33 -21.09 7.03
CA PHE A 836 16.65 -21.00 6.38
C PHE A 836 17.08 -19.55 6.13
N SER A 837 16.14 -18.69 5.75
CA SER A 837 16.42 -17.28 5.50
C SER A 837 16.70 -16.49 6.78
N SER A 838 16.13 -16.91 7.92
CA SER A 838 16.34 -16.24 9.22
C SER A 838 17.69 -16.54 9.86
N ILE A 839 18.31 -17.70 9.58
CA ILE A 839 19.57 -18.15 10.21
C ILE A 839 20.69 -17.12 10.04
N LYS A 840 20.85 -16.55 8.84
CA LYS A 840 21.89 -15.55 8.57
C LYS A 840 21.73 -14.32 9.46
N SER A 841 20.51 -13.80 9.58
CA SER A 841 20.23 -12.63 10.41
C SER A 841 20.49 -12.89 11.89
N LEU A 842 20.10 -14.06 12.41
CA LEU A 842 20.37 -14.44 13.79
C LEU A 842 21.87 -14.56 14.07
N LEU A 843 22.62 -15.15 13.14
CA LEU A 843 24.08 -15.23 13.26
C LEU A 843 24.75 -13.86 13.18
N ASP A 844 24.23 -12.94 12.37
CA ASP A 844 24.74 -11.57 12.30
C ASP A 844 24.44 -10.78 13.59
N LEU A 845 23.32 -11.04 14.28
CA LEU A 845 23.06 -10.51 15.63
C LEU A 845 24.06 -11.05 16.66
N CYS A 846 24.42 -12.33 16.58
CA CYS A 846 25.42 -12.93 17.46
C CYS A 846 26.81 -12.27 17.33
N LYS A 847 27.11 -11.63 16.18
CA LYS A 847 28.38 -10.91 15.96
C LYS A 847 28.37 -9.48 16.50
N GLY A 848 27.22 -8.94 16.87
CA GLY A 848 27.11 -7.60 17.43
C GLY A 848 27.62 -7.52 18.87
N ASP A 849 27.77 -6.31 19.40
CA ASP A 849 28.34 -6.08 20.75
C ASP A 849 27.33 -6.24 21.89
N SER A 850 26.02 -6.28 21.59
CA SER A 850 24.97 -6.33 22.61
C SER A 850 24.75 -7.75 23.13
N GLN A 851 25.09 -7.98 24.41
CA GLN A 851 24.89 -9.27 25.08
C GLN A 851 23.43 -9.74 25.09
N LEU A 852 22.46 -8.82 25.21
CA LEU A 852 21.04 -9.15 25.15
C LEU A 852 20.64 -9.70 23.77
N LEU A 853 21.09 -9.06 22.69
CA LEU A 853 20.80 -9.51 21.33
C LEU A 853 21.49 -10.85 21.02
N GLN A 854 22.72 -11.02 21.49
CA GLN A 854 23.45 -12.28 21.38
C GLN A 854 22.68 -13.41 22.07
N PHE A 855 22.23 -13.20 23.31
CA PHE A 855 21.47 -14.20 24.06
C PHE A 855 20.16 -14.59 23.36
N GLU A 856 19.35 -13.61 22.94
CA GLU A 856 18.08 -13.90 22.27
C GLU A 856 18.27 -14.61 20.93
N ALA A 857 19.28 -14.22 20.16
CA ALA A 857 19.62 -14.87 18.89
C ALA A 857 20.09 -16.32 19.10
N LEU A 858 20.91 -16.59 20.12
CA LEU A 858 21.38 -17.93 20.46
C LEU A 858 20.22 -18.84 20.91
N MET A 859 19.31 -18.34 21.73
CA MET A 859 18.11 -19.08 22.14
C MET A 859 17.23 -19.46 20.93
N ALA A 860 17.08 -18.54 19.97
CA ALA A 860 16.37 -18.82 18.72
C ALA A 860 17.10 -19.86 17.85
N LEU A 861 18.43 -19.74 17.69
CA LEU A 861 19.25 -20.70 16.94
C LEU A 861 19.22 -22.10 17.58
N THR A 862 19.26 -22.17 18.91
CA THR A 862 19.14 -23.42 19.69
C THR A 862 17.83 -24.13 19.38
N ASN A 863 16.73 -23.38 19.30
CA ASN A 863 15.42 -23.93 18.94
C ASN A 863 15.38 -24.40 17.48
N ILE A 864 15.91 -23.61 16.53
CA ILE A 864 15.98 -23.99 15.10
C ILE A 864 16.85 -25.23 14.87
N ALA A 865 17.97 -25.35 15.60
CA ALA A 865 18.87 -26.51 15.50
C ALA A 865 18.19 -27.83 15.89
N SER A 866 17.16 -27.79 16.73
CA SER A 866 16.41 -28.97 17.19
C SER A 866 15.45 -29.57 16.16
N VAL A 867 15.26 -28.93 14.99
CA VAL A 867 14.18 -29.23 14.04
C VAL A 867 14.53 -30.33 13.06
N SER A 868 15.63 -30.15 12.32
CA SER A 868 16.00 -31.02 11.19
C SER A 868 17.50 -30.98 10.91
N ASP A 869 18.03 -31.99 10.24
CA ASP A 869 19.44 -32.02 9.87
C ASP A 869 19.77 -30.99 8.79
N GLU A 870 18.82 -30.61 7.93
CA GLU A 870 18.97 -29.53 6.96
C GLU A 870 19.16 -28.17 7.65
N THR A 871 18.41 -27.88 8.72
CA THR A 871 18.59 -26.66 9.50
C THR A 871 19.95 -26.61 10.20
N LYS A 872 20.42 -27.75 10.75
CA LYS A 872 21.76 -27.86 11.33
C LYS A 872 22.84 -27.60 10.29
N ASN A 873 22.75 -28.27 9.14
CA ASN A 873 23.68 -28.08 8.01
C ASN A 873 23.72 -26.63 7.54
N ARG A 874 22.57 -25.94 7.49
CA ARG A 874 22.53 -24.53 7.12
C ARG A 874 23.24 -23.63 8.13
N ILE A 875 23.05 -23.84 9.44
CA ILE A 875 23.74 -23.08 10.49
C ILE A 875 25.26 -23.27 10.38
N VAL A 876 25.71 -24.51 10.17
CA VAL A 876 27.14 -24.85 10.12
C VAL A 876 27.83 -24.36 8.85
N THR A 877 27.12 -24.34 7.72
CA THR A 877 27.67 -23.89 6.42
C THR A 877 27.72 -22.37 6.26
N GLU A 878 27.01 -21.60 7.09
CA GLU A 878 27.09 -20.13 7.05
C GLU A 878 28.50 -19.61 7.42
N PRO A 879 29.01 -18.58 6.73
CA PRO A 879 30.36 -18.07 6.98
C PRO A 879 30.54 -17.56 8.41
N GLN A 880 31.65 -17.98 9.04
CA GLN A 880 32.05 -17.58 10.40
C GLN A 880 31.05 -17.97 11.50
N SER A 881 30.06 -18.84 11.23
CA SER A 881 29.08 -19.25 12.24
C SER A 881 29.75 -19.95 13.42
N LEU A 882 30.51 -21.02 13.15
CA LEU A 882 31.20 -21.80 14.18
C LEU A 882 32.19 -20.98 14.99
N SER A 883 32.97 -20.10 14.35
CA SER A 883 33.90 -19.23 15.06
C SER A 883 33.18 -18.23 15.97
N THR A 884 32.02 -17.73 15.55
CA THR A 884 31.20 -16.81 16.36
C THR A 884 30.62 -17.54 17.57
N LEU A 885 30.03 -18.72 17.36
CA LEU A 885 29.49 -19.53 18.46
C LEU A 885 30.59 -19.90 19.47
N GLN A 886 31.76 -20.33 19.00
CA GLN A 886 32.91 -20.64 19.85
C GLN A 886 33.39 -19.41 20.63
N TYR A 887 33.46 -18.25 20.00
CA TYR A 887 33.83 -17.01 20.68
C TYR A 887 32.84 -16.68 21.81
N LEU A 888 31.53 -16.85 21.58
CA LEU A 888 30.49 -16.57 22.57
C LEU A 888 30.48 -17.57 23.75
N GLN A 889 31.07 -18.77 23.61
CA GLN A 889 31.29 -19.68 24.74
C GLN A 889 32.26 -19.09 25.79
N PHE A 890 33.05 -18.08 25.43
CA PHE A 890 33.95 -17.38 26.34
C PHE A 890 33.40 -16.03 26.81
N SER A 891 32.11 -15.77 26.58
CA SER A 891 31.49 -14.56 27.10
C SER A 891 31.55 -14.53 28.63
N GLU A 892 31.88 -13.37 29.18
CA GLU A 892 31.81 -13.13 30.64
C GLU A 892 30.37 -13.26 31.14
N HIS A 893 29.38 -13.04 30.25
CA HIS A 893 27.97 -13.16 30.58
C HIS A 893 27.50 -14.62 30.55
N GLU A 894 27.16 -15.17 31.73
CA GLU A 894 26.75 -16.57 31.94
C GLU A 894 25.66 -17.03 30.96
N LEU A 895 24.56 -16.29 30.82
CA LEU A 895 23.46 -16.68 29.93
C LEU A 895 23.87 -16.80 28.45
N VAL A 896 24.79 -15.95 27.97
CA VAL A 896 25.28 -15.99 26.59
C VAL A 896 26.19 -17.20 26.40
N ARG A 897 27.11 -17.44 27.35
CA ARG A 897 28.00 -18.61 27.36
C ARG A 897 27.21 -19.92 27.35
N ARG A 898 26.18 -20.00 28.22
CA ARG A 898 25.26 -21.13 28.29
C ARG A 898 24.54 -21.36 26.97
N ALA A 899 23.88 -20.34 26.44
CA ALA A 899 23.11 -20.45 25.20
C ALA A 899 23.99 -20.82 24.00
N ALA A 900 25.24 -20.33 23.95
CA ALA A 900 26.20 -20.70 22.91
C ALA A 900 26.58 -22.19 22.98
N THR A 901 26.82 -22.69 24.19
CA THR A 901 27.15 -24.10 24.44
C THR A 901 25.97 -25.02 24.13
N GLU A 902 24.75 -24.64 24.54
CA GLU A 902 23.50 -25.34 24.19
C GLU A 902 23.25 -25.35 22.67
N THR A 903 23.52 -24.23 21.97
CA THR A 903 23.40 -24.15 20.51
C THR A 903 24.30 -25.18 19.83
N ILE A 904 25.59 -25.23 20.20
CA ILE A 904 26.54 -26.19 19.60
C ILE A 904 26.16 -27.64 19.94
N CYS A 905 25.69 -27.89 21.16
CA CYS A 905 25.18 -29.21 21.56
C CYS A 905 24.02 -29.66 20.67
N ASN A 906 23.03 -28.79 20.41
CA ASN A 906 21.87 -29.10 19.56
C ASN A 906 22.20 -29.24 18.07
N LEU A 907 23.37 -28.76 17.61
CA LEU A 907 23.81 -29.00 16.25
C LEU A 907 24.37 -30.41 16.03
N LEU A 908 24.52 -31.22 17.08
CA LEU A 908 24.93 -32.63 16.96
C LEU A 908 23.72 -33.55 16.66
N PRO A 909 23.92 -34.68 15.97
CA PRO A 909 25.13 -35.08 15.27
C PRO A 909 25.30 -34.30 13.94
N ASN A 910 26.47 -33.71 13.72
CA ASN A 910 26.84 -33.11 12.44
C ASN A 910 28.32 -33.34 12.16
N GLU A 911 28.64 -33.97 11.02
CA GLU A 911 30.00 -34.38 10.67
C GLU A 911 31.00 -33.22 10.68
N GLN A 912 30.62 -32.06 10.15
CA GLN A 912 31.51 -30.90 10.09
C GLN A 912 31.84 -30.33 11.48
N ILE A 913 30.92 -30.45 12.44
CA ILE A 913 31.16 -30.04 13.82
C ILE A 913 32.11 -31.02 14.49
N ILE A 914 31.88 -32.32 14.29
CA ILE A 914 32.75 -33.37 14.82
C ILE A 914 34.18 -33.16 14.30
N GLU A 915 34.34 -32.94 12.99
CA GLU A 915 35.65 -32.70 12.37
C GLU A 915 36.33 -31.40 12.82
N LYS A 916 35.60 -30.27 12.88
CA LYS A 916 36.21 -28.95 13.14
C LYS A 916 36.34 -28.58 14.62
N ILE A 917 35.58 -29.23 15.49
CA ILE A 917 35.54 -28.95 16.94
C ILE A 917 36.08 -30.12 17.74
N PHE A 918 35.53 -31.32 17.56
CA PHE A 918 35.79 -32.46 18.45
C PHE A 918 36.96 -33.34 18.03
N LEU A 919 37.48 -33.20 16.81
CA LEU A 919 38.76 -33.79 16.38
C LEU A 919 39.95 -32.81 16.50
N ASN A 920 39.81 -31.76 17.30
CA ASN A 920 40.89 -30.80 17.59
C ASN A 920 41.25 -30.83 19.08
N ASP A 921 42.51 -31.10 19.39
CA ASP A 921 43.03 -31.27 20.75
C ASP A 921 42.71 -30.11 21.70
N GLU A 922 42.95 -28.87 21.27
CA GLU A 922 42.79 -27.67 22.10
C GLU A 922 41.31 -27.42 22.40
N LYS A 923 40.47 -27.53 21.38
CA LYS A 923 39.02 -27.39 21.53
C LYS A 923 38.45 -28.53 22.36
N MET A 924 39.00 -29.74 22.24
CA MET A 924 38.55 -30.88 23.03
C MET A 924 38.74 -30.64 24.53
N ARG A 925 39.92 -30.12 24.93
CA ARG A 925 40.20 -29.75 26.32
C ARG A 925 39.24 -28.70 26.85
N LEU A 926 38.86 -27.72 26.03
CA LEU A 926 37.89 -26.70 26.41
C LEU A 926 36.55 -27.32 26.80
N TRP A 927 36.02 -28.23 25.98
CA TRP A 927 34.75 -28.90 26.28
C TRP A 927 34.84 -29.77 27.54
N LEU A 928 35.99 -30.39 27.79
CA LEU A 928 36.23 -31.14 29.03
C LEU A 928 36.29 -30.22 30.27
N ALA A 929 36.85 -29.01 30.13
CA ALA A 929 36.85 -28.02 31.19
C ALA A 929 35.43 -27.52 31.50
N LEU A 930 34.63 -27.22 30.47
CA LEU A 930 33.22 -26.83 30.63
C LEU A 930 32.38 -27.96 31.25
N ALA A 931 32.70 -29.23 30.99
CA ALA A 931 32.01 -30.38 31.58
C ALA A 931 32.56 -30.81 32.96
N SER A 932 33.49 -30.04 33.54
CA SER A 932 34.15 -30.39 34.80
C SER A 932 33.25 -30.18 36.02
N VAL A 933 33.62 -30.80 37.14
CA VAL A 933 32.91 -30.66 38.43
C VAL A 933 32.99 -29.24 38.99
N GLU A 934 34.07 -28.52 38.69
CA GLU A 934 34.26 -27.12 39.09
C GLU A 934 33.20 -26.24 38.42
N GLU A 935 33.04 -26.37 37.10
CA GLU A 935 31.98 -25.67 36.37
C GLU A 935 30.58 -26.16 36.78
N GLU A 936 30.39 -27.45 37.08
CA GLU A 936 29.09 -27.96 37.57
C GLU A 936 28.63 -27.28 38.88
N ALA A 937 29.58 -26.85 39.72
CA ALA A 937 29.30 -26.13 40.96
C ALA A 937 28.98 -24.65 40.72
N GLU A 938 29.55 -24.04 39.68
CA GLU A 938 29.36 -22.63 39.33
C GLU A 938 28.17 -22.42 38.36
N ASP A 939 28.18 -23.10 37.21
CA ASP A 939 27.16 -23.07 36.15
C ASP A 939 26.83 -24.49 35.67
N PHE A 940 25.90 -25.12 36.39
CA PHE A 940 25.42 -26.45 36.06
C PHE A 940 24.86 -26.57 34.64
N GLU A 941 24.21 -25.53 34.13
CA GLU A 941 23.46 -25.65 32.88
C GLU A 941 24.41 -25.67 31.67
N THR A 942 25.49 -24.88 31.73
CA THR A 942 26.61 -24.97 30.79
C THR A 942 27.32 -26.31 30.89
N ALA A 943 27.62 -26.77 32.11
CA ALA A 943 28.26 -28.07 32.32
C ALA A 943 27.41 -29.24 31.80
N ARG A 944 26.09 -29.16 31.97
CA ARG A 944 25.13 -30.13 31.44
C ARG A 944 25.14 -30.17 29.91
N ALA A 945 25.12 -29.01 29.25
CA ALA A 945 25.19 -28.92 27.80
C ALA A 945 26.52 -29.46 27.26
N ALA A 946 27.63 -29.12 27.91
CA ALA A 946 28.96 -29.62 27.57
C ALA A 946 29.07 -31.14 27.71
N ALA A 947 28.68 -31.69 28.87
CA ALA A 947 28.67 -33.13 29.11
C ALA A 947 27.74 -33.86 28.13
N GLY A 948 26.60 -33.26 27.76
CA GLY A 948 25.69 -33.79 26.75
C GLY A 948 26.32 -33.90 25.37
N ALA A 949 26.99 -32.84 24.92
CA ALA A 949 27.71 -32.85 23.65
C ALA A 949 28.81 -33.92 23.63
N LEU A 950 29.61 -34.02 24.70
CA LEU A 950 30.67 -35.03 24.86
C LEU A 950 30.12 -36.45 24.83
N ALA A 951 29.02 -36.70 25.51
CA ALA A 951 28.35 -38.00 25.50
C ALA A 951 27.88 -38.38 24.09
N MET A 952 27.32 -37.45 23.32
CA MET A 952 26.90 -37.70 21.92
C MET A 952 28.08 -38.02 21.00
N VAL A 953 29.15 -37.20 21.03
CA VAL A 953 30.30 -37.39 20.13
C VAL A 953 31.17 -38.58 20.50
N SER A 954 31.13 -39.04 21.77
CA SER A 954 31.87 -40.23 22.21
C SER A 954 31.48 -41.51 21.46
N GLN A 955 30.30 -41.54 20.82
CA GLN A 955 29.91 -42.66 19.95
C GLN A 955 30.82 -42.82 18.72
N VAL A 956 31.56 -41.77 18.32
CA VAL A 956 32.53 -41.82 17.24
C VAL A 956 33.88 -42.29 17.80
N PRO A 957 34.42 -43.46 17.38
CA PRO A 957 35.63 -44.03 17.97
C PRO A 957 36.86 -43.11 17.91
N GLN A 958 37.03 -42.34 16.82
CA GLN A 958 38.15 -41.41 16.70
C GLN A 958 38.09 -40.27 17.73
N VAL A 959 36.89 -39.77 18.02
CA VAL A 959 36.68 -38.72 19.03
C VAL A 959 36.88 -39.29 20.43
N SER A 960 36.33 -40.47 20.71
CA SER A 960 36.56 -41.16 22.00
C SER A 960 38.04 -41.40 22.28
N TRP A 961 38.82 -41.80 21.26
CA TRP A 961 40.27 -41.94 21.38
C TRP A 961 40.93 -40.61 21.78
N LEU A 962 40.61 -39.52 21.08
CA LEU A 962 41.16 -38.20 21.37
C LEU A 962 40.75 -37.68 22.75
N MET A 963 39.48 -37.87 23.15
CA MET A 963 38.99 -37.52 24.48
C MET A 963 39.86 -38.16 25.57
N MET A 964 40.18 -39.44 25.42
CA MET A 964 41.04 -40.16 26.37
C MET A 964 42.47 -39.58 26.41
N GLN A 965 43.06 -39.23 25.27
CA GLN A 965 44.38 -38.58 25.21
C GLN A 965 44.40 -37.23 25.94
N GLN A 966 43.30 -36.48 25.92
CA GLN A 966 43.18 -35.17 26.58
C GLN A 966 42.74 -35.26 28.05
N GLY A 967 42.69 -36.46 28.65
CA GLY A 967 42.40 -36.65 30.07
C GLY A 967 40.91 -36.77 30.43
N ALA A 968 40.02 -37.03 29.46
CA ALA A 968 38.59 -37.17 29.72
C ALA A 968 38.24 -38.28 30.71
N LEU A 969 39.04 -39.36 30.74
CA LEU A 969 38.83 -40.48 31.65
C LEU A 969 38.85 -40.02 33.12
N GLU A 970 39.87 -39.25 33.51
CA GLU A 970 39.96 -38.74 34.88
C GLU A 970 38.85 -37.71 35.18
N ALA A 971 38.54 -36.85 34.20
CA ALA A 971 37.50 -35.83 34.36
C ALA A 971 36.13 -36.45 34.63
N PHE A 972 35.70 -37.41 33.80
CA PHE A 972 34.40 -38.07 33.98
C PHE A 972 34.36 -39.00 35.20
N VAL A 973 35.47 -39.63 35.58
CA VAL A 973 35.53 -40.40 36.84
C VAL A 973 35.25 -39.49 38.04
N ARG A 974 35.84 -38.30 38.08
CA ARG A 974 35.59 -37.31 39.15
C ARG A 974 34.13 -36.86 39.15
N VAL A 975 33.54 -36.63 37.97
CA VAL A 975 32.11 -36.30 37.83
C VAL A 975 31.24 -37.43 38.39
N VAL A 976 31.52 -38.69 38.05
CA VAL A 976 30.77 -39.84 38.56
C VAL A 976 30.91 -39.97 40.09
N GLU A 977 32.10 -39.72 40.63
CA GLU A 977 32.39 -39.80 42.07
C GLU A 977 31.65 -38.71 42.88
N ILE A 978 31.69 -37.46 42.41
CA ILE A 978 31.26 -36.29 43.18
C ILE A 978 29.82 -35.87 42.84
N SER A 979 29.38 -36.03 41.59
CA SER A 979 28.09 -35.47 41.16
C SER A 979 26.92 -36.14 41.89
N THR A 980 26.01 -35.29 42.33
CA THR A 980 24.75 -35.65 42.99
C THR A 980 23.57 -35.62 42.02
N ARG A 981 23.76 -35.04 40.84
CA ARG A 981 22.71 -34.83 39.85
C ARG A 981 22.70 -35.97 38.84
N GLU A 982 21.56 -36.62 38.74
CA GLU A 982 21.39 -37.79 37.89
C GLU A 982 21.70 -37.52 36.41
N GLU A 983 21.35 -36.33 35.95
CA GLU A 983 21.53 -35.89 34.58
C GLU A 983 22.99 -35.79 34.13
N THR A 984 23.88 -35.26 34.98
CA THR A 984 25.33 -35.20 34.69
C THR A 984 25.92 -36.60 34.78
N LEU A 985 25.51 -37.36 35.80
CA LEU A 985 25.96 -38.72 36.06
C LEU A 985 25.65 -39.65 34.88
N HIS A 986 24.41 -39.64 34.37
CA HIS A 986 24.00 -40.45 33.22
C HIS A 986 24.85 -40.15 31.99
N ARG A 987 25.08 -38.87 31.67
CA ARG A 987 25.87 -38.44 30.50
C ARG A 987 27.35 -38.83 30.65
N ALA A 988 27.92 -38.67 31.85
CA ALA A 988 29.29 -39.07 32.15
C ALA A 988 29.49 -40.60 32.05
N LEU A 989 28.54 -41.39 32.57
CA LEU A 989 28.57 -42.85 32.48
C LEU A 989 28.49 -43.32 31.02
N PHE A 990 27.64 -42.69 30.21
CA PHE A 990 27.53 -43.00 28.78
C PHE A 990 28.81 -42.66 28.01
N ALA A 991 29.44 -41.51 28.29
CA ALA A 991 30.73 -41.16 27.69
C ALA A 991 31.84 -42.16 28.09
N LEU A 992 31.89 -42.55 29.38
CA LEU A 992 32.84 -43.56 29.88
C LEU A 992 32.63 -44.92 29.21
N GLU A 993 31.38 -45.34 29.03
CA GLU A 993 31.05 -46.59 28.35
C GLU A 993 31.64 -46.62 26.94
N ASN A 994 31.37 -45.59 26.12
CA ASN A 994 31.87 -45.53 24.74
C ASN A 994 33.41 -45.48 24.67
N MET A 995 34.06 -44.80 25.63
CA MET A 995 35.52 -44.81 25.74
C MET A 995 36.06 -46.22 26.05
N PHE A 996 35.44 -46.95 26.98
CA PHE A 996 35.84 -48.33 27.29
C PHE A 996 35.59 -49.31 26.12
N LEU A 997 34.47 -49.15 25.41
CA LEU A 997 34.19 -49.91 24.19
C LEU A 997 35.25 -49.62 23.11
N THR A 998 35.59 -48.35 22.90
CA THR A 998 36.62 -47.95 21.94
C THR A 998 37.98 -48.56 22.28
N LEU A 999 38.38 -48.56 23.57
CA LEU A 999 39.61 -49.20 24.04
C LEU A 999 39.62 -50.72 23.80
N ASN A 1000 38.47 -51.39 23.95
CA ASN A 1000 38.33 -52.82 23.67
C ASN A 1000 38.50 -53.14 22.18
N GLU A 1001 37.90 -52.34 21.31
CA GLU A 1001 37.85 -52.59 19.87
C GLU A 1001 39.14 -52.21 19.11
N THR A 1002 40.00 -51.35 19.68
CA THR A 1002 41.24 -50.92 19.01
C THR A 1002 42.30 -52.03 18.95
N ASN A 1003 42.58 -52.54 17.74
CA ASN A 1003 43.62 -53.54 17.47
C ASN A 1003 44.81 -52.99 16.66
N GLU A 1004 44.91 -51.68 16.50
CA GLU A 1004 45.98 -51.02 15.72
C GLU A 1004 47.33 -51.09 16.44
N ALA A 1005 48.35 -51.64 15.78
CA ALA A 1005 49.69 -51.81 16.35
C ALA A 1005 50.38 -50.48 16.71
N GLU A 1006 50.05 -49.40 15.98
CA GLU A 1006 50.63 -48.06 16.19
C GLU A 1006 50.14 -47.38 17.48
N LYS A 1007 49.03 -47.85 18.06
CA LYS A 1007 48.39 -47.28 19.26
C LYS A 1007 48.57 -48.14 20.52
N ALA A 1008 49.40 -49.18 20.44
CA ALA A 1008 49.53 -50.19 21.50
C ALA A 1008 50.07 -49.61 22.83
N ASP A 1009 51.10 -48.76 22.77
CA ASP A 1009 51.73 -48.16 23.95
C ASP A 1009 50.80 -47.13 24.63
N GLU A 1010 50.10 -46.32 23.84
CA GLU A 1010 49.08 -45.38 24.31
C GLU A 1010 47.89 -46.10 24.96
N LYS A 1011 47.40 -47.16 24.30
CA LYS A 1011 46.34 -48.03 24.84
C LYS A 1011 46.73 -48.59 26.21
N GLN A 1012 47.96 -49.09 26.34
CA GLN A 1012 48.43 -49.65 27.61
C GLN A 1012 48.49 -48.59 28.72
N THR A 1013 48.89 -47.36 28.40
CA THR A 1013 48.92 -46.23 29.34
C THR A 1013 47.51 -45.83 29.80
N LEU A 1014 46.56 -45.75 28.87
CA LEU A 1014 45.15 -45.45 29.16
C LEU A 1014 44.49 -46.56 29.99
N LEU A 1015 44.79 -47.84 29.71
CA LEU A 1015 44.31 -48.98 30.50
C LEU A 1015 44.83 -48.95 31.95
N GLN A 1016 46.10 -48.58 32.16
CA GLN A 1016 46.65 -48.39 33.50
C GLN A 1016 45.96 -47.25 34.25
N GLY A 1017 45.62 -46.16 33.55
CA GLY A 1017 44.81 -45.06 34.09
C GLY A 1017 43.42 -45.52 34.51
N ALA A 1018 42.75 -46.34 33.69
CA ALA A 1018 41.44 -46.90 34.00
C ALA A 1018 41.46 -47.85 35.22
N GLU A 1019 42.49 -48.71 35.33
CA GLU A 1019 42.68 -49.61 36.47
C GLU A 1019 42.88 -48.83 37.79
N LYS A 1020 43.60 -47.70 37.75
CA LYS A 1020 43.82 -46.85 38.93
C LYS A 1020 42.50 -46.38 39.58
N HIS A 1021 41.45 -46.21 38.78
CA HIS A 1021 40.13 -45.75 39.23
C HIS A 1021 39.11 -46.88 39.47
N ARG A 1022 39.54 -48.15 39.41
CA ARG A 1022 38.68 -49.33 39.52
C ARG A 1022 37.82 -49.36 40.78
N SER A 1023 38.40 -49.07 41.94
CA SER A 1023 37.70 -49.12 43.23
C SER A 1023 36.58 -48.06 43.32
N THR A 1024 36.87 -46.84 42.87
CA THR A 1024 35.93 -45.71 42.86
C THR A 1024 34.76 -45.97 41.92
N LEU A 1025 35.03 -46.33 40.67
CA LEU A 1025 33.99 -46.60 39.66
C LEU A 1025 33.10 -47.78 40.06
N MET A 1026 33.68 -48.90 40.48
CA MET A 1026 32.93 -50.09 40.92
C MET A 1026 32.01 -49.80 42.11
N LYS A 1027 32.48 -49.01 43.08
CA LYS A 1027 31.69 -48.65 44.26
C LYS A 1027 30.51 -47.78 43.85
N ARG A 1028 30.78 -46.68 43.13
CA ARG A 1028 29.74 -45.71 42.76
C ARG A 1028 28.71 -46.28 41.78
N MET A 1029 29.12 -47.06 40.78
CA MET A 1029 28.19 -47.73 39.86
C MET A 1029 27.30 -48.74 40.58
N LYS A 1030 27.83 -49.49 41.56
CA LYS A 1030 27.01 -50.36 42.41
C LYS A 1030 26.04 -49.58 43.28
N ASP A 1031 26.46 -48.44 43.84
CA ASP A 1031 25.58 -47.57 44.62
C ASP A 1031 24.41 -47.05 43.75
N VAL A 1032 24.67 -46.71 42.48
CA VAL A 1032 23.63 -46.30 41.51
C VAL A 1032 22.68 -47.46 41.17
N LEU A 1033 23.20 -48.68 40.99
CA LEU A 1033 22.41 -49.88 40.67
C LEU A 1033 21.54 -50.37 41.83
N VAL A 1034 21.97 -50.16 43.08
CA VAL A 1034 21.27 -50.61 44.30
C VAL A 1034 20.39 -49.50 44.89
N GLY A 1035 20.70 -48.24 44.61
CA GLY A 1035 19.95 -47.08 45.09
C GLY A 1035 18.59 -46.93 44.40
N GLY A 1036 17.50 -46.98 45.17
CA GLY A 1036 16.13 -46.78 44.68
C GLY A 1036 15.76 -45.33 44.28
N ASN A 1037 16.73 -44.41 44.32
CA ASN A 1037 16.54 -42.98 44.05
C ASN A 1037 16.99 -42.54 42.65
N PHE A 1038 17.48 -43.46 41.80
CA PHE A 1038 17.93 -43.16 40.44
C PHE A 1038 16.92 -43.68 39.41
N SER A 1039 16.74 -42.99 38.28
CA SER A 1039 15.86 -43.43 37.20
C SER A 1039 16.37 -44.71 36.54
N PRO A 1040 15.47 -45.46 35.87
CA PRO A 1040 15.84 -46.67 35.13
C PRO A 1040 16.94 -46.43 34.08
N ALA A 1041 16.98 -45.25 33.45
CA ALA A 1041 17.97 -44.91 32.43
C ALA A 1041 19.37 -44.77 33.03
N ALA A 1042 19.51 -44.12 34.20
CA ALA A 1042 20.78 -44.02 34.91
C ALA A 1042 21.29 -45.38 35.41
N GLN A 1043 20.38 -46.25 35.86
CA GLN A 1043 20.72 -47.62 36.26
C GLN A 1043 21.17 -48.47 35.06
N GLU A 1044 20.51 -48.34 33.91
CA GLU A 1044 20.90 -49.03 32.68
C GLU A 1044 22.27 -48.57 32.16
N ALA A 1045 22.51 -47.25 32.10
CA ALA A 1045 23.80 -46.69 31.74
C ALA A 1045 24.92 -47.12 32.70
N ALA A 1046 24.66 -47.14 34.01
CA ALA A 1046 25.62 -47.64 35.00
C ALA A 1046 25.93 -49.13 34.80
N LYS A 1047 24.92 -49.95 34.47
CA LYS A 1047 25.10 -51.38 34.19
C LYS A 1047 25.92 -51.61 32.93
N SER A 1048 25.62 -50.88 31.87
CA SER A 1048 26.29 -51.02 30.57
C SER A 1048 27.74 -50.56 30.64
N CYS A 1049 27.98 -49.37 31.23
CA CYS A 1049 29.31 -48.86 31.50
C CYS A 1049 30.15 -49.81 32.37
N LEU A 1050 29.58 -50.38 33.43
CA LEU A 1050 30.25 -51.37 34.26
C LEU A 1050 30.62 -52.64 33.45
N GLY A 1051 29.74 -53.06 32.54
CA GLY A 1051 29.99 -54.18 31.62
C GLY A 1051 31.19 -53.90 30.70
N ALA A 1052 31.20 -52.74 30.04
CA ALA A 1052 32.28 -52.31 29.15
C ALA A 1052 33.62 -52.17 29.91
N PHE A 1053 33.58 -51.61 31.12
CA PHE A 1053 34.76 -51.46 31.98
C PHE A 1053 35.36 -52.81 32.39
N VAL A 1054 34.53 -53.78 32.81
CA VAL A 1054 34.99 -55.13 33.19
C VAL A 1054 35.59 -55.89 31.99
N GLN A 1055 35.04 -55.68 30.79
CA GLN A 1055 35.63 -56.24 29.56
C GLN A 1055 36.98 -55.60 29.24
N CYS A 1056 37.10 -54.28 29.46
CA CYS A 1056 38.30 -53.48 29.18
C CYS A 1056 39.49 -53.79 30.09
N VAL A 1057 39.24 -53.97 31.38
CA VAL A 1057 40.29 -54.09 32.40
C VAL A 1057 40.54 -55.56 32.81
N GLY A 1058 39.68 -56.47 32.35
CA GLY A 1058 39.76 -57.90 32.62
C GLY A 1058 39.14 -58.29 33.96
N LYS A 1059 38.64 -59.53 34.04
CA LYS A 1059 38.04 -60.09 35.26
C LYS A 1059 39.14 -60.43 36.29
N LYS A 1060 39.37 -59.55 37.25
CA LYS A 1060 39.95 -59.92 38.56
C LYS A 1060 39.07 -59.46 39.72
#